data_AF-A0A1I6M4Z8-F1
#
_entry.id   AF-A0A1I6M4Z8-F1
#
_cell.length_a   1.000
_cell.length_b   1.000
_cell.length_c   1.000
_cell.angle_alpha   90.00
_cell.angle_beta   90.00
_cell.angle_gamma   90.00
#
_symmetry.space_group_name_H-M   'P 1'
#
loop_
_entity.id
_entity.type
_entity.pdbx_description
1 polymer ?
#
loop_
_entity_poly.entity_id
_entity_poly.type
_entity_poly.pdbx_seq_one_letter_code
_entity_poly.pdbx_strand_id
1 'polypeptide(L)'
;MARRSAEEETPDTSKTNRRAFMKTVGLAATAAVGTVAVGKRGSAATTVDLAEKGLSNGDNIDSYLEEHFVSGNEVHIPAGEYEYTGDGIGGDKSNCALIGSPEGVTFKRPSTDTVIRPTLWADSGTVRIENITVKGKCGEEQSRWRVGAASDAEVQIVNVNMPDGTVDGSDTTGIYAGTDHAGTLTVRHCYFSDFGNIALYVSDPYVEGNGKVVVEDCDFVNTGMSALRLAPDNSEVRRCYFESTEKAASSHVGWNQRGIKIDDAGDDVLIEDCDFLWHDPGTMAINFDDKGEGGSGVMRNLRIENESSNPTFIDEWGAGSNWDGENIHLTGSGTHDAPSSFDTVTGSNAKSPNTDYAIWTPQNGDGSSGGSGGSGGSGDSTATATATATATATATADSGSSEAIPVDGQTLVQAEKGTVGGDSSVRTVHDGYSGDGFVDLEPPSGGTVEWTLDVAAAGTYDVVFTHSQGDSESRTADLTVNGETSEITFEPTGGWDVWERMAVTATLEEGENVIAIETTGEDSGHIDQLEFVPADVQTETPQQTETETETSGGGSDGDVDYDKVLVIDGTGDAEETARYTFTVSGDVVRDENRSEVRDDGIAWDRLSDSVSGQRVVGVVGNGVDAFGYTGNVTDIDVRGDATFTIVHL
;
A
#
# COMPACT_ATOMS: atom_id res chain seq x y z
N MET A 1 -69.07 -24.34 -12.48
CA MET A 1 -69.29 -23.56 -13.72
C MET A 1 -67.95 -22.95 -14.07
N ALA A 2 -67.20 -23.28 -15.14
CA ALA A 2 -67.50 -23.74 -16.50
C ALA A 2 -67.88 -22.62 -17.51
N ARG A 3 -66.85 -22.07 -18.19
CA ARG A 3 -66.72 -21.58 -19.59
C ARG A 3 -65.34 -20.90 -19.71
N ARG A 4 -64.43 -21.23 -20.64
CA ARG A 4 -64.44 -21.14 -22.13
C ARG A 4 -64.61 -19.70 -22.64
N SER A 5 -63.97 -19.21 -23.72
CA SER A 5 -62.81 -19.59 -24.58
C SER A 5 -62.77 -18.54 -25.74
N ALA A 6 -61.73 -18.57 -26.60
CA ALA A 6 -61.55 -17.77 -27.84
C ALA A 6 -61.09 -16.30 -27.61
N GLU A 7 -59.99 -15.76 -28.14
CA GLU A 7 -59.04 -16.19 -29.22
C GLU A 7 -59.57 -16.06 -30.66
N GLU A 8 -59.08 -15.04 -31.39
CA GLU A 8 -59.00 -14.83 -32.86
C GLU A 8 -58.57 -13.35 -33.10
N GLU A 9 -57.77 -12.94 -34.10
CA GLU A 9 -56.98 -13.66 -35.12
C GLU A 9 -55.87 -12.71 -35.69
N THR A 10 -54.81 -13.26 -36.28
CA THR A 10 -53.73 -12.53 -37.01
C THR A 10 -53.74 -12.85 -38.51
N PRO A 11 -53.14 -11.98 -39.35
CA PRO A 11 -52.17 -12.46 -40.37
C PRO A 11 -50.94 -11.53 -40.44
N ASP A 12 -49.69 -11.98 -40.27
CA ASP A 12 -48.84 -12.90 -41.07
C ASP A 12 -48.33 -12.36 -42.42
N THR A 13 -47.01 -12.17 -42.52
CA THR A 13 -46.11 -12.76 -43.55
C THR A 13 -44.65 -12.34 -43.27
N SER A 14 -43.85 -13.15 -42.55
CA SER A 14 -42.88 -14.14 -43.09
C SER A 14 -41.66 -13.50 -43.81
N LYS A 15 -40.40 -13.60 -43.34
CA LYS A 15 -39.45 -14.76 -43.36
C LYS A 15 -38.03 -14.29 -42.92
N THR A 16 -36.91 -15.05 -42.76
CA THR A 16 -36.46 -16.41 -42.28
C THR A 16 -34.92 -16.45 -42.46
N ASN A 17 -34.03 -17.20 -41.77
CA ASN A 17 -34.12 -18.20 -40.68
C ASN A 17 -32.73 -18.46 -40.02
N ARG A 18 -32.68 -18.52 -38.67
CA ARG A 18 -32.12 -19.61 -37.82
C ARG A 18 -30.86 -20.40 -38.23
N ARG A 19 -29.97 -20.68 -37.25
CA ARG A 19 -30.03 -21.93 -36.42
C ARG A 19 -29.02 -21.99 -35.26
N ALA A 20 -29.46 -22.52 -34.12
CA ALA A 20 -28.64 -22.92 -32.97
C ALA A 20 -28.22 -24.40 -33.06
N PHE A 21 -27.28 -24.83 -32.20
CA PHE A 21 -26.88 -26.23 -32.05
C PHE A 21 -26.82 -26.64 -30.56
N MET A 22 -27.25 -27.86 -30.24
CA MET A 22 -27.29 -28.42 -28.87
C MET A 22 -26.04 -29.25 -28.57
N LYS A 23 -25.56 -29.21 -27.31
CA LYS A 23 -24.63 -30.22 -26.78
C LYS A 23 -25.37 -31.54 -26.52
N THR A 24 -24.72 -32.67 -26.80
CA THR A 24 -25.17 -34.02 -26.43
C THR A 24 -24.06 -34.68 -25.60
N VAL A 25 -24.42 -35.25 -24.45
CA VAL A 25 -23.50 -36.01 -23.58
C VAL A 25 -23.46 -37.48 -24.02
N GLY A 26 -22.28 -38.09 -24.02
CA GLY A 26 -22.11 -39.54 -24.23
C GLY A 26 -20.77 -40.04 -23.72
N LEU A 27 -20.80 -40.92 -22.70
CA LEU A 27 -19.61 -41.62 -22.20
C LEU A 27 -19.21 -42.78 -23.13
N ALA A 28 -17.90 -42.91 -23.38
CA ALA A 28 -17.20 -44.19 -23.57
C ALA A 28 -15.68 -43.98 -23.36
N ALA A 29 -14.98 -44.99 -22.83
CA ALA A 29 -13.59 -44.85 -22.34
C ALA A 29 -12.53 -45.60 -23.18
N THR A 30 -11.25 -45.23 -22.97
CA THR A 30 -9.99 -45.91 -23.38
C THR A 30 -9.67 -46.01 -24.89
N ALA A 31 -8.42 -45.91 -25.38
CA ALA A 31 -7.09 -45.92 -24.71
C ALA A 31 -5.99 -45.08 -25.44
N ALA A 32 -5.04 -44.58 -24.64
CA ALA A 32 -3.62 -44.23 -24.87
C ALA A 32 -3.03 -43.97 -26.28
N VAL A 33 -2.34 -42.82 -26.43
CA VAL A 33 -0.87 -42.75 -26.66
C VAL A 33 -0.35 -41.49 -25.93
N GLY A 34 0.73 -41.62 -25.15
CA GLY A 34 1.37 -40.47 -24.51
C GLY A 34 2.32 -39.74 -25.46
N THR A 35 2.02 -38.49 -25.77
CA THR A 35 2.99 -37.53 -26.33
C THR A 35 3.53 -36.68 -25.20
N VAL A 36 4.86 -36.70 -25.01
CA VAL A 36 5.55 -35.76 -24.12
C VAL A 36 5.29 -34.35 -24.65
N ALA A 37 4.51 -33.56 -23.92
CA ALA A 37 4.41 -32.14 -24.18
C ALA A 37 5.77 -31.52 -23.79
N VAL A 38 6.55 -31.14 -24.80
CA VAL A 38 7.72 -30.30 -24.59
C VAL A 38 7.21 -29.01 -23.95
N GLY A 39 7.68 -28.72 -22.73
CA GLY A 39 7.30 -27.52 -22.00
C GLY A 39 7.48 -26.30 -22.89
N LYS A 40 6.36 -25.65 -23.20
CA LYS A 40 6.37 -24.38 -23.92
C LYS A 40 6.92 -23.37 -22.93
N ARG A 41 8.20 -23.00 -23.04
CA ARG A 41 8.76 -21.83 -22.33
C ARG A 41 7.76 -20.69 -22.50
N GLY A 42 7.35 -20.06 -21.40
CA GLY A 42 6.58 -18.83 -21.46
C GLY A 42 7.31 -17.86 -22.39
N SER A 43 6.57 -17.23 -23.31
CA SER A 43 7.10 -16.05 -23.96
C SER A 43 7.28 -14.98 -22.88
N ALA A 44 8.43 -14.32 -22.86
CA ALA A 44 8.60 -13.12 -22.04
C ALA A 44 7.45 -12.14 -22.32
N ALA A 45 7.05 -11.38 -21.31
CA ALA A 45 6.01 -10.37 -21.45
C ALA A 45 6.38 -9.39 -22.58
N THR A 46 5.38 -9.00 -23.37
CA THR A 46 5.58 -7.99 -24.42
C THR A 46 5.27 -6.62 -23.82
N THR A 47 6.31 -5.82 -23.57
CA THR A 47 6.16 -4.43 -23.13
C THR A 47 5.54 -3.61 -24.26
N VAL A 48 4.52 -2.82 -23.94
CA VAL A 48 3.78 -1.95 -24.85
C VAL A 48 3.65 -0.55 -24.24
N ASP A 49 4.49 0.38 -24.68
CA ASP A 49 4.32 1.80 -24.37
C ASP A 49 3.20 2.39 -25.26
N LEU A 50 2.16 2.96 -24.64
CA LEU A 50 1.03 3.58 -25.33
C LEU A 50 1.36 4.94 -25.97
N ALA A 51 2.35 5.69 -25.48
CA ALA A 51 2.84 6.90 -26.13
C ALA A 51 3.40 6.57 -27.53
N GLU A 52 4.15 5.47 -27.64
CA GLU A 52 4.61 4.97 -28.94
C GLU A 52 3.48 4.48 -29.86
N LYS A 53 2.31 4.15 -29.30
CA LYS A 53 1.09 3.81 -30.07
C LYS A 53 0.27 5.04 -30.46
N GLY A 54 0.65 6.22 -29.96
CA GLY A 54 0.05 7.51 -30.30
C GLY A 54 -0.91 8.07 -29.25
N LEU A 55 -1.08 7.40 -28.10
CA LEU A 55 -1.90 7.91 -27.01
C LEU A 55 -1.34 9.26 -26.51
N SER A 56 -2.18 10.28 -26.54
CA SER A 56 -1.86 11.65 -26.14
C SER A 56 -2.73 12.12 -24.98
N ASN A 57 -2.23 13.01 -24.13
CA ASN A 57 -3.00 13.59 -23.03
C ASN A 57 -4.32 14.20 -23.53
N GLY A 58 -5.45 13.84 -22.89
CA GLY A 58 -6.80 14.23 -23.29
C GLY A 58 -7.49 13.29 -24.29
N ASP A 59 -6.81 12.26 -24.80
CA ASP A 59 -7.45 11.22 -25.62
C ASP A 59 -8.42 10.35 -24.81
N ASN A 60 -9.34 9.67 -25.51
CA ASN A 60 -10.08 8.55 -24.94
C ASN A 60 -9.20 7.29 -25.00
N ILE A 61 -8.95 6.67 -23.84
CA ILE A 61 -7.96 5.57 -23.73
C ILE A 61 -8.54 4.20 -24.10
N ASP A 62 -9.85 4.01 -24.03
CA ASP A 62 -10.54 2.71 -24.13
C ASP A 62 -10.04 1.84 -25.29
N SER A 63 -9.93 2.39 -26.51
CA SER A 63 -9.50 1.63 -27.69
C SER A 63 -8.03 1.18 -27.64
N TYR A 64 -7.15 1.94 -26.98
CA TYR A 64 -5.77 1.55 -26.74
C TYR A 64 -5.71 0.41 -25.70
N LEU A 65 -6.56 0.45 -24.67
CA LEU A 65 -6.68 -0.64 -23.70
C LEU A 65 -7.25 -1.91 -24.35
N GLU A 66 -8.29 -1.80 -25.20
CA GLU A 66 -8.85 -2.92 -25.97
C GLU A 66 -7.82 -3.59 -26.89
N GLU A 67 -6.96 -2.81 -27.56
CA GLU A 67 -5.95 -3.37 -28.48
C GLU A 67 -4.74 -3.95 -27.74
N HIS A 68 -4.33 -3.37 -26.60
CA HIS A 68 -3.03 -3.63 -26.01
C HIS A 68 -3.05 -4.29 -24.63
N PHE A 69 -4.06 -4.07 -23.78
CA PHE A 69 -4.15 -4.71 -22.46
C PHE A 69 -4.74 -6.12 -22.57
N VAL A 70 -3.92 -7.02 -23.11
CA VAL A 70 -4.24 -8.44 -23.36
C VAL A 70 -3.21 -9.37 -22.71
N SER A 71 -3.57 -10.65 -22.54
CA SER A 71 -2.72 -11.65 -21.88
C SER A 71 -1.30 -11.71 -22.47
N GLY A 72 -0.29 -11.68 -21.60
CA GLY A 72 1.12 -11.67 -21.99
C GLY A 72 1.72 -10.29 -22.29
N ASN A 73 0.95 -9.20 -22.19
CA ASN A 73 1.46 -7.84 -22.38
C ASN A 73 1.65 -7.11 -21.05
N GLU A 74 2.68 -6.26 -20.99
CA GLU A 74 2.87 -5.26 -19.95
C GLU A 74 2.66 -3.89 -20.61
N VAL A 75 1.58 -3.19 -20.27
CA VAL A 75 1.15 -1.97 -20.95
C VAL A 75 1.47 -0.77 -20.08
N HIS A 76 2.30 0.14 -20.60
CA HIS A 76 2.70 1.37 -19.93
C HIS A 76 1.86 2.54 -20.46
N ILE A 77 1.18 3.25 -19.56
CA ILE A 77 0.42 4.46 -19.86
C ILE A 77 1.32 5.67 -19.54
N PRO A 78 1.62 6.56 -20.51
CA PRO A 78 2.33 7.80 -20.23
C PRO A 78 1.56 8.71 -19.26
N ALA A 79 2.26 9.67 -18.65
CA ALA A 79 1.64 10.63 -17.74
C ALA A 79 0.57 11.49 -18.45
N GLY A 80 -0.55 11.72 -17.77
CA GLY A 80 -1.64 12.54 -18.31
C GLY A 80 -3.03 12.18 -17.80
N GLU A 81 -4.02 12.88 -18.33
CA GLU A 81 -5.44 12.66 -18.05
C GLU A 81 -6.18 12.20 -19.31
N TYR A 82 -6.88 11.08 -19.25
CA TYR A 82 -7.53 10.42 -20.37
C TYR A 82 -9.01 10.25 -20.12
N GLU A 83 -9.86 10.45 -21.14
CA GLU A 83 -11.28 10.12 -21.03
C GLU A 83 -11.44 8.59 -20.99
N TYR A 84 -12.17 8.06 -20.01
CA TYR A 84 -12.36 6.61 -19.83
C TYR A 84 -13.85 6.26 -19.77
N THR A 85 -14.36 5.57 -20.80
CA THR A 85 -15.79 5.24 -20.95
C THR A 85 -16.19 3.86 -20.42
N GLY A 86 -15.22 3.00 -20.10
CA GLY A 86 -15.44 1.72 -19.42
C GLY A 86 -14.88 0.48 -20.14
N ASP A 87 -14.47 0.62 -21.40
CA ASP A 87 -14.03 -0.50 -22.24
C ASP A 87 -12.51 -0.81 -22.07
N GLY A 88 -12.03 -1.90 -22.65
CA GLY A 88 -10.62 -2.31 -22.66
C GLY A 88 -10.02 -2.88 -21.37
N ILE A 89 -10.39 -2.38 -20.18
CA ILE A 89 -9.96 -2.97 -18.89
C ILE A 89 -10.53 -4.40 -18.73
N GLY A 90 -11.78 -4.62 -19.13
CA GLY A 90 -12.46 -5.90 -18.94
C GLY A 90 -11.92 -7.06 -19.79
N GLY A 91 -12.40 -8.26 -19.46
CA GLY A 91 -12.12 -9.52 -20.12
C GLY A 91 -11.28 -10.49 -19.29
N ASP A 92 -11.25 -11.73 -19.75
CA ASP A 92 -10.43 -12.82 -19.19
C ASP A 92 -8.99 -12.64 -19.68
N LYS A 93 -8.03 -12.53 -18.74
CA LYS A 93 -6.63 -12.20 -19.00
C LYS A 93 -5.69 -13.14 -18.24
N SER A 94 -4.40 -13.12 -18.58
CA SER A 94 -3.37 -13.94 -17.91
C SER A 94 -1.98 -13.36 -18.11
N ASN A 95 -1.16 -13.29 -17.05
CA ASN A 95 0.23 -12.83 -17.09
C ASN A 95 0.38 -11.50 -17.84
N CYS A 96 -0.33 -10.47 -17.39
CA CYS A 96 -0.32 -9.14 -18.01
C CYS A 96 -0.48 -8.02 -16.98
N ALA A 97 0.04 -6.85 -17.29
CA ALA A 97 -0.06 -5.67 -16.43
C ALA A 97 -0.52 -4.43 -17.21
N LEU A 98 -1.20 -3.52 -16.52
CA LEU A 98 -1.48 -2.16 -16.97
C LEU A 98 -0.92 -1.18 -15.93
N ILE A 99 0.14 -0.47 -16.28
CA ILE A 99 0.96 0.32 -15.38
C ILE A 99 0.90 1.79 -15.81
N GLY A 100 0.40 2.66 -14.95
CA GLY A 100 0.49 4.11 -15.14
C GLY A 100 1.87 4.66 -14.79
N SER A 101 2.27 5.73 -15.49
CA SER A 101 3.46 6.51 -15.13
C SER A 101 3.40 6.98 -13.66
N PRO A 102 4.51 6.88 -12.90
CA PRO A 102 4.58 7.39 -11.53
C PRO A 102 4.44 8.93 -11.46
N GLU A 103 4.63 9.64 -12.58
CA GLU A 103 4.36 11.08 -12.71
C GLU A 103 2.84 11.41 -12.66
N GLY A 104 1.97 10.40 -12.83
CA GLY A 104 0.52 10.49 -12.64
C GLY A 104 -0.28 10.15 -13.90
N VAL A 105 -1.21 9.20 -13.75
CA VAL A 105 -2.20 8.84 -14.77
C VAL A 105 -3.61 8.98 -14.20
N THR A 106 -4.44 9.77 -14.88
CA THR A 106 -5.84 9.98 -14.50
C THR A 106 -6.80 9.46 -15.57
N PHE A 107 -7.73 8.58 -15.20
CA PHE A 107 -8.89 8.21 -15.98
C PHE A 107 -10.07 9.11 -15.60
N LYS A 108 -10.37 10.09 -16.44
CA LYS A 108 -11.52 10.98 -16.32
C LYS A 108 -12.77 10.24 -16.77
N ARG A 109 -13.67 10.00 -15.83
CA ARG A 109 -15.01 9.50 -16.12
C ARG A 109 -15.83 10.61 -16.82
N PRO A 110 -16.67 10.25 -17.81
CA PRO A 110 -17.63 11.17 -18.43
C PRO A 110 -18.73 11.64 -17.46
N SER A 111 -19.87 12.11 -18.00
CA SER A 111 -21.02 12.47 -17.17
C SER A 111 -21.46 11.29 -16.27
N THR A 112 -22.09 11.63 -15.15
CA THR A 112 -22.69 10.68 -14.20
C THR A 112 -23.71 9.73 -14.84
N ASP A 113 -24.24 10.05 -16.03
CA ASP A 113 -25.13 9.15 -16.78
C ASP A 113 -24.39 7.94 -17.41
N THR A 114 -23.05 7.97 -17.42
CA THR A 114 -22.21 6.92 -18.02
C THR A 114 -21.90 5.82 -17.00
N VAL A 115 -22.46 4.64 -17.24
CA VAL A 115 -22.26 3.44 -16.44
C VAL A 115 -20.94 2.78 -16.81
N ILE A 116 -20.04 2.66 -15.83
CA ILE A 116 -18.73 2.03 -15.99
C ILE A 116 -18.70 0.74 -15.15
N ARG A 117 -18.61 -0.41 -15.84
CA ARG A 117 -18.61 -1.74 -15.23
C ARG A 117 -17.60 -2.71 -15.89
N PRO A 118 -16.29 -2.39 -15.96
CA PRO A 118 -15.30 -3.34 -16.43
C PRO A 118 -15.34 -4.59 -15.54
N THR A 119 -15.19 -5.76 -16.16
CA THR A 119 -15.05 -7.03 -15.45
C THR A 119 -13.71 -7.62 -15.83
N LEU A 120 -12.71 -7.41 -14.97
CA LEU A 120 -11.38 -8.00 -15.08
C LEU A 120 -11.40 -9.40 -14.48
N TRP A 121 -10.78 -10.36 -15.15
CA TRP A 121 -10.67 -11.73 -14.65
C TRP A 121 -9.29 -12.32 -14.94
N ALA A 122 -8.65 -12.89 -13.93
CA ALA A 122 -7.40 -13.64 -14.08
C ALA A 122 -7.69 -15.13 -14.33
N ASP A 123 -7.50 -15.58 -15.57
CA ASP A 123 -7.66 -16.99 -15.98
C ASP A 123 -6.47 -17.86 -15.53
N SER A 124 -5.26 -17.29 -15.44
CA SER A 124 -4.03 -17.96 -14.98
C SER A 124 -2.91 -16.95 -14.71
N GLY A 125 -2.10 -17.22 -13.68
CA GLY A 125 -1.02 -16.31 -13.26
C GLY A 125 -1.54 -14.93 -12.83
N THR A 126 -0.66 -13.94 -12.82
CA THR A 126 -0.98 -12.60 -12.29
C THR A 126 -1.53 -11.65 -13.37
N VAL A 127 -2.57 -10.89 -13.01
CA VAL A 127 -3.12 -9.78 -13.78
C VAL A 127 -3.08 -8.51 -12.92
N ARG A 128 -2.23 -7.54 -13.28
CA ARG A 128 -1.96 -6.33 -12.47
C ARG A 128 -2.54 -5.07 -13.11
N ILE A 129 -3.09 -4.19 -12.28
CA ILE A 129 -3.40 -2.79 -12.63
C ILE A 129 -2.73 -1.89 -11.60
N GLU A 130 -2.01 -0.87 -12.06
CA GLU A 130 -1.12 -0.06 -11.23
C GLU A 130 -1.12 1.43 -11.58
N ASN A 131 -0.98 2.30 -10.56
CA ASN A 131 -0.72 3.75 -10.67
C ASN A 131 -1.77 4.53 -11.49
N ILE A 132 -3.06 4.33 -11.21
CA ILE A 132 -4.17 4.95 -11.96
C ILE A 132 -5.16 5.63 -11.01
N THR A 133 -5.42 6.92 -11.22
CA THR A 133 -6.48 7.65 -10.51
C THR A 133 -7.75 7.72 -11.36
N VAL A 134 -8.88 7.22 -10.88
CA VAL A 134 -10.17 7.29 -11.57
C VAL A 134 -10.98 8.47 -11.02
N LYS A 135 -10.95 9.60 -11.74
CA LYS A 135 -11.65 10.84 -11.36
C LYS A 135 -13.05 10.94 -11.98
N GLY A 136 -13.94 11.61 -11.28
CA GLY A 136 -15.34 11.83 -11.63
C GLY A 136 -16.31 11.01 -10.78
N LYS A 137 -17.42 11.61 -10.38
CA LYS A 137 -18.48 10.93 -9.61
C LYS A 137 -19.14 9.82 -10.41
N CYS A 138 -19.44 8.70 -9.75
CA CYS A 138 -20.30 7.67 -10.33
C CYS A 138 -21.78 8.02 -10.23
N GLY A 139 -22.58 7.62 -11.22
CA GLY A 139 -24.02 7.93 -11.32
C GLY A 139 -24.95 7.19 -10.38
N GLU A 140 -26.25 7.50 -10.50
CA GLU A 140 -27.33 6.76 -9.82
C GLU A 140 -27.36 5.29 -10.26
N GLU A 141 -27.23 5.04 -11.56
CA GLU A 141 -27.06 3.69 -12.09
C GLU A 141 -25.73 3.11 -11.61
N GLN A 142 -25.82 1.95 -10.93
CA GLN A 142 -24.70 1.18 -10.41
C GLN A 142 -23.49 1.20 -11.36
N SER A 143 -22.34 1.64 -10.86
CA SER A 143 -21.02 1.34 -11.42
C SER A 143 -20.31 0.34 -10.49
N ARG A 144 -19.33 -0.40 -11.01
CA ARG A 144 -18.46 -1.30 -10.23
C ARG A 144 -17.33 -1.85 -11.09
N TRP A 145 -16.10 -1.74 -10.65
CA TRP A 145 -14.99 -2.50 -11.25
C TRP A 145 -15.04 -3.91 -10.67
N ARG A 146 -15.52 -4.88 -11.46
CA ARG A 146 -15.52 -6.27 -11.03
C ARG A 146 -14.14 -6.86 -11.28
N VAL A 147 -13.61 -7.52 -10.26
CA VAL A 147 -12.35 -8.28 -10.29
C VAL A 147 -12.63 -9.74 -9.89
N GLY A 148 -11.72 -10.63 -10.23
CA GLY A 148 -11.79 -12.04 -9.85
C GLY A 148 -10.71 -12.88 -10.52
N ALA A 149 -10.55 -14.12 -10.08
CA ALA A 149 -9.43 -14.98 -10.45
C ALA A 149 -9.82 -16.45 -10.31
N ALA A 150 -9.31 -17.29 -11.21
CA ALA A 150 -9.27 -18.74 -11.05
C ALA A 150 -8.38 -19.15 -9.87
N SER A 151 -8.53 -20.37 -9.37
CA SER A 151 -7.91 -20.86 -8.11
C SER A 151 -6.37 -20.85 -8.06
N ASP A 152 -5.70 -20.79 -9.21
CA ASP A 152 -4.24 -20.73 -9.40
C ASP A 152 -3.80 -19.42 -10.10
N ALA A 153 -4.61 -18.37 -9.95
CA ALA A 153 -4.43 -17.06 -10.55
C ALA A 153 -4.57 -15.93 -9.52
N GLU A 154 -4.06 -14.75 -9.87
CA GLU A 154 -4.03 -13.58 -9.01
C GLU A 154 -4.49 -12.33 -9.77
N VAL A 155 -5.28 -11.47 -9.12
CA VAL A 155 -5.45 -10.07 -9.53
C VAL A 155 -4.73 -9.16 -8.53
N GLN A 156 -3.91 -8.25 -9.04
CA GLN A 156 -3.24 -7.21 -8.25
C GLN A 156 -3.79 -5.83 -8.62
N ILE A 157 -4.27 -5.09 -7.63
CA ILE A 157 -4.70 -3.70 -7.75
C ILE A 157 -3.79 -2.85 -6.87
N VAL A 158 -2.92 -2.04 -7.46
CA VAL A 158 -1.86 -1.32 -6.73
C VAL A 158 -1.93 0.17 -7.03
N ASN A 159 -2.07 1.04 -6.02
CA ASN A 159 -2.16 2.50 -6.24
C ASN A 159 -3.23 2.87 -7.29
N VAL A 160 -4.43 2.29 -7.14
CA VAL A 160 -5.60 2.59 -7.97
C VAL A 160 -6.61 3.37 -7.16
N ASN A 161 -6.67 4.68 -7.41
CA ASN A 161 -7.31 5.64 -6.51
C ASN A 161 -8.65 6.15 -7.06
N MET A 162 -9.67 6.23 -6.20
CA MET A 162 -11.03 6.60 -6.56
C MET A 162 -11.54 7.74 -5.63
N PRO A 163 -11.10 9.01 -5.86
CA PRO A 163 -11.38 10.16 -5.00
C PRO A 163 -12.85 10.56 -4.90
N ASP A 164 -13.55 10.53 -6.03
CA ASP A 164 -14.77 11.33 -6.23
C ASP A 164 -16.07 10.57 -5.93
N GLY A 165 -15.95 9.27 -5.61
CA GLY A 165 -17.06 8.45 -5.13
C GLY A 165 -18.30 8.45 -6.02
N THR A 166 -19.43 8.85 -5.43
CA THR A 166 -20.76 8.64 -6.01
C THR A 166 -21.70 9.83 -5.83
N VAL A 167 -22.78 9.88 -6.63
CA VAL A 167 -23.94 10.73 -6.35
C VAL A 167 -24.83 10.13 -5.24
N ASP A 168 -25.52 10.98 -4.51
CA ASP A 168 -26.46 10.58 -3.45
C ASP A 168 -27.61 9.71 -4.03
N GLY A 169 -27.87 8.56 -3.41
CA GLY A 169 -28.85 7.58 -3.86
C GLY A 169 -28.30 6.48 -4.80
N SER A 170 -26.98 6.44 -5.06
CA SER A 170 -26.36 5.48 -5.98
C SER A 170 -26.34 4.02 -5.47
N ASP A 171 -26.38 3.07 -6.41
CA ASP A 171 -26.03 1.65 -6.17
C ASP A 171 -24.61 1.30 -6.67
N THR A 172 -23.68 2.25 -6.59
CA THR A 172 -22.30 2.06 -7.05
C THR A 172 -21.38 1.50 -5.98
N THR A 173 -20.59 0.50 -6.38
CA THR A 173 -19.41 0.03 -5.64
C THR A 173 -18.14 0.54 -6.34
N GLY A 174 -17.05 0.74 -5.60
CA GLY A 174 -15.72 0.96 -6.20
C GLY A 174 -15.22 -0.31 -6.88
N ILE A 175 -14.65 -1.21 -6.09
CA ILE A 175 -14.16 -2.53 -6.54
C ILE A 175 -15.02 -3.65 -5.93
N TYR A 176 -15.33 -4.66 -6.75
CA TYR A 176 -16.20 -5.78 -6.39
C TYR A 176 -15.59 -7.13 -6.78
N ALA A 177 -15.38 -8.03 -5.82
CA ALA A 177 -15.08 -9.44 -6.10
C ALA A 177 -16.38 -10.26 -6.10
N GLY A 178 -16.59 -11.05 -7.16
CA GLY A 178 -17.78 -11.90 -7.30
C GLY A 178 -17.68 -13.22 -6.52
N THR A 179 -18.82 -13.90 -6.34
CA THR A 179 -18.92 -15.20 -5.64
C THR A 179 -18.00 -16.27 -6.21
N ASP A 180 -17.66 -16.16 -7.49
CA ASP A 180 -16.84 -17.08 -8.27
C ASP A 180 -15.32 -16.87 -8.12
N HIS A 181 -14.86 -15.79 -7.49
CA HIS A 181 -13.44 -15.58 -7.23
C HIS A 181 -12.88 -16.67 -6.31
N ALA A 182 -11.88 -17.41 -6.80
CA ALA A 182 -11.30 -18.58 -6.12
C ALA A 182 -9.78 -18.53 -5.97
N GLY A 183 -9.10 -17.59 -6.66
CA GLY A 183 -7.67 -17.35 -6.55
C GLY A 183 -7.32 -16.37 -5.43
N THR A 184 -6.35 -15.50 -5.69
CA THR A 184 -5.97 -14.40 -4.79
C THR A 184 -6.32 -13.04 -5.39
N LEU A 185 -6.82 -12.12 -4.58
CA LEU A 185 -6.98 -10.70 -4.90
C LEU A 185 -6.14 -9.88 -3.93
N THR A 186 -5.15 -9.13 -4.43
CA THR A 186 -4.41 -8.15 -3.63
C THR A 186 -4.84 -6.73 -4.00
N VAL A 187 -5.11 -5.90 -2.99
CA VAL A 187 -5.43 -4.47 -3.12
C VAL A 187 -4.47 -3.71 -2.22
N ARG A 188 -3.56 -2.92 -2.80
CA ARG A 188 -2.44 -2.29 -2.09
C ARG A 188 -2.32 -0.82 -2.42
N HIS A 189 -2.02 0.03 -1.44
CA HIS A 189 -1.79 1.47 -1.65
C HIS A 189 -2.94 2.23 -2.33
N CYS A 190 -4.19 1.75 -2.21
CA CYS A 190 -5.35 2.31 -2.90
C CYS A 190 -6.16 3.25 -2.00
N TYR A 191 -6.61 4.38 -2.55
CA TYR A 191 -7.50 5.32 -1.89
C TYR A 191 -8.94 5.24 -2.41
N PHE A 192 -9.92 5.23 -1.51
CA PHE A 192 -11.35 5.26 -1.84
C PHE A 192 -12.09 6.32 -1.01
N SER A 193 -12.94 7.12 -1.66
CA SER A 193 -13.70 8.17 -0.98
C SER A 193 -15.14 8.31 -1.51
N ASP A 194 -16.06 8.74 -0.64
CA ASP A 194 -17.46 9.13 -0.94
C ASP A 194 -18.30 8.10 -1.74
N PHE A 195 -18.01 6.81 -1.56
CA PHE A 195 -18.79 5.71 -2.12
C PHE A 195 -20.04 5.44 -1.30
N GLY A 196 -21.22 5.84 -1.79
CA GLY A 196 -22.46 5.77 -1.01
C GLY A 196 -22.95 4.35 -0.72
N ASN A 197 -22.68 3.38 -1.60
CA ASN A 197 -22.82 1.96 -1.29
C ASN A 197 -21.51 1.44 -0.65
N ILE A 198 -20.67 0.68 -1.36
CA ILE A 198 -19.47 0.06 -0.77
C ILE A 198 -18.22 0.51 -1.53
N ALA A 199 -17.13 0.87 -0.87
CA ALA A 199 -15.87 1.16 -1.58
C ALA A 199 -15.22 -0.13 -2.10
N LEU A 200 -14.90 -1.07 -1.21
CA LEU A 200 -14.33 -2.38 -1.54
C LEU A 200 -15.25 -3.51 -1.06
N TYR A 201 -15.96 -4.15 -1.99
CA TYR A 201 -16.92 -5.24 -1.72
C TYR A 201 -16.28 -6.57 -2.09
N VAL A 202 -15.76 -7.28 -1.09
CA VAL A 202 -14.97 -8.51 -1.25
C VAL A 202 -15.39 -9.63 -0.29
N SER A 203 -16.62 -9.58 0.25
CA SER A 203 -17.23 -10.67 1.04
C SER A 203 -17.87 -11.78 0.19
N ASP A 204 -18.50 -11.41 -0.93
CA ASP A 204 -19.19 -12.33 -1.84
C ASP A 204 -18.40 -13.62 -2.22
N PRO A 205 -17.06 -13.63 -2.41
CA PRO A 205 -16.31 -14.83 -2.78
C PRO A 205 -16.55 -16.02 -1.84
N TYR A 206 -16.76 -15.79 -0.53
CA TYR A 206 -17.04 -16.83 0.47
C TYR A 206 -18.18 -17.78 0.07
N VAL A 207 -19.16 -17.31 -0.72
CA VAL A 207 -20.35 -18.09 -1.10
C VAL A 207 -20.05 -19.28 -2.01
N GLU A 208 -19.04 -19.21 -2.89
CA GLU A 208 -18.69 -20.31 -3.81
C GLU A 208 -17.19 -20.54 -4.01
N GLY A 209 -16.46 -19.52 -4.48
CA GLY A 209 -15.05 -19.65 -4.88
C GLY A 209 -14.08 -19.56 -3.71
N ASN A 210 -14.44 -18.79 -2.69
CA ASN A 210 -13.71 -18.57 -1.44
C ASN A 210 -12.23 -18.16 -1.64
N GLY A 211 -11.97 -17.36 -2.69
CA GLY A 211 -10.65 -16.84 -3.01
C GLY A 211 -10.17 -15.84 -1.96
N LYS A 212 -8.89 -15.95 -1.59
CA LYS A 212 -8.24 -15.13 -0.56
C LYS A 212 -8.15 -13.68 -1.00
N VAL A 213 -8.47 -12.77 -0.09
CA VAL A 213 -8.35 -11.33 -0.31
C VAL A 213 -7.31 -10.73 0.64
N VAL A 214 -6.43 -9.89 0.11
CA VAL A 214 -5.39 -9.18 0.88
C VAL A 214 -5.55 -7.69 0.61
N VAL A 215 -5.78 -6.90 1.64
CA VAL A 215 -5.96 -5.44 1.57
C VAL A 215 -4.90 -4.78 2.45
N GLU A 216 -3.95 -4.06 1.85
CA GLU A 216 -2.83 -3.48 2.60
C GLU A 216 -2.59 -2.01 2.27
N ASP A 217 -2.24 -1.22 3.27
CA ASP A 217 -1.80 0.17 3.10
C ASP A 217 -2.83 1.02 2.32
N CYS A 218 -4.13 0.75 2.52
CA CYS A 218 -5.23 1.41 1.80
C CYS A 218 -5.97 2.44 2.67
N ASP A 219 -6.41 3.52 2.03
CA ASP A 219 -7.17 4.61 2.64
C ASP A 219 -8.66 4.51 2.27
N PHE A 220 -9.53 4.59 3.27
CA PHE A 220 -10.98 4.60 3.09
C PHE A 220 -11.60 5.81 3.78
N VAL A 221 -11.84 6.87 3.01
CA VAL A 221 -12.23 8.19 3.55
C VAL A 221 -13.70 8.48 3.31
N ASN A 222 -14.48 8.59 4.38
CA ASN A 222 -15.87 9.06 4.35
C ASN A 222 -16.75 8.29 3.35
N THR A 223 -16.75 6.95 3.46
CA THR A 223 -17.54 6.03 2.61
C THR A 223 -18.87 5.64 3.26
N GLY A 224 -19.88 5.28 2.44
CA GLY A 224 -21.25 4.94 2.85
C GLY A 224 -21.43 3.54 3.46
N MET A 225 -22.33 2.71 2.90
CA MET A 225 -22.76 1.41 3.48
C MET A 225 -21.63 0.59 4.12
N SER A 226 -20.46 0.53 3.50
CA SER A 226 -19.20 0.01 4.08
C SER A 226 -17.99 0.57 3.34
N ALA A 227 -16.91 0.89 4.04
CA ALA A 227 -15.59 1.04 3.41
C ALA A 227 -15.15 -0.30 2.82
N LEU A 228 -15.11 -1.32 3.68
CA LEU A 228 -14.71 -2.68 3.34
C LEU A 228 -15.81 -3.66 3.75
N ARG A 229 -16.17 -4.56 2.84
CA ARG A 229 -16.88 -5.81 3.20
C ARG A 229 -15.99 -7.00 2.97
N LEU A 230 -15.77 -7.80 4.01
CA LEU A 230 -14.84 -8.92 4.02
C LEU A 230 -15.54 -10.18 4.55
N ALA A 231 -15.14 -11.35 4.04
CA ALA A 231 -15.61 -12.66 4.46
C ALA A 231 -14.85 -13.90 3.94
N PRO A 232 -14.00 -13.89 2.90
CA PRO A 232 -13.38 -15.15 2.45
C PRO A 232 -12.30 -15.64 3.41
N ASP A 233 -12.12 -16.96 3.50
CA ASP A 233 -11.17 -17.57 4.45
C ASP A 233 -9.72 -17.08 4.21
N ASN A 234 -8.91 -17.06 5.26
CA ASN A 234 -7.48 -16.69 5.21
C ASN A 234 -7.21 -15.28 4.63
N SER A 235 -8.23 -14.42 4.59
CA SER A 235 -8.12 -13.05 4.08
C SER A 235 -7.48 -12.12 5.11
N GLU A 236 -6.81 -11.07 4.62
CA GLU A 236 -5.97 -10.20 5.43
C GLU A 236 -6.26 -8.73 5.16
N VAL A 237 -6.27 -7.91 6.23
CA VAL A 237 -6.31 -6.45 6.16
C VAL A 237 -5.17 -5.92 7.04
N ARG A 238 -4.22 -5.18 6.47
CA ARG A 238 -3.04 -4.68 7.22
C ARG A 238 -2.80 -3.20 6.96
N ARG A 239 -2.48 -2.43 8.00
CA ARG A 239 -2.01 -1.03 7.88
C ARG A 239 -2.94 -0.09 7.11
N CYS A 240 -4.25 -0.38 7.09
CA CYS A 240 -5.25 0.43 6.41
C CYS A 240 -5.81 1.53 7.34
N TYR A 241 -6.17 2.67 6.75
CA TYR A 241 -6.81 3.80 7.44
C TYR A 241 -8.30 3.90 7.05
N PHE A 242 -9.16 4.09 8.04
CA PHE A 242 -10.61 4.18 7.88
C PHE A 242 -11.15 5.46 8.55
N GLU A 243 -11.87 6.28 7.79
CA GLU A 243 -12.36 7.57 8.27
C GLU A 243 -13.87 7.75 8.12
N SER A 244 -14.47 8.33 9.16
CA SER A 244 -15.80 8.90 9.16
C SER A 244 -15.82 10.23 9.92
N THR A 245 -15.25 11.28 9.35
CA THR A 245 -15.33 12.67 9.87
C THR A 245 -16.45 13.46 9.20
N GLU A 246 -16.83 13.10 7.97
CA GLU A 246 -17.86 13.73 7.17
C GLU A 246 -18.94 12.74 6.71
N LYS A 247 -20.08 13.28 6.27
CA LYS A 247 -21.20 12.46 5.78
C LYS A 247 -20.97 12.04 4.32
N ALA A 248 -20.75 10.74 4.10
CA ALA A 248 -20.76 10.15 2.77
C ALA A 248 -22.11 10.36 2.05
N ALA A 249 -22.07 10.26 0.72
CA ALA A 249 -23.24 10.03 -0.12
C ALA A 249 -24.11 8.87 0.41
N SER A 250 -25.43 8.96 0.24
CA SER A 250 -26.34 7.87 0.58
C SER A 250 -26.34 6.82 -0.52
N SER A 251 -26.56 5.55 -0.18
CA SER A 251 -26.86 4.50 -1.16
C SER A 251 -28.32 4.54 -1.62
N HIS A 252 -28.62 3.78 -2.67
CA HIS A 252 -29.98 3.48 -3.14
C HIS A 252 -30.92 2.84 -2.08
N VAL A 253 -30.38 2.23 -1.00
CA VAL A 253 -31.16 1.69 0.13
C VAL A 253 -31.17 2.59 1.37
N GLY A 254 -30.55 3.77 1.30
CA GLY A 254 -30.43 4.71 2.41
C GLY A 254 -28.97 4.95 2.82
N TRP A 255 -28.77 5.45 4.04
CA TRP A 255 -27.47 5.87 4.55
C TRP A 255 -27.15 5.17 5.88
N ASN A 256 -25.91 4.65 6.01
CA ASN A 256 -25.43 3.82 7.12
C ASN A 256 -23.91 3.63 6.97
N GLN A 257 -23.14 4.61 7.43
CA GLN A 257 -21.69 4.73 7.22
C GLN A 257 -20.91 3.74 8.09
N ARG A 258 -20.18 2.78 7.48
CA ARG A 258 -19.37 1.78 8.22
C ARG A 258 -17.92 1.75 7.76
N GLY A 259 -17.01 1.41 8.66
CA GLY A 259 -15.65 0.99 8.32
C GLY A 259 -15.65 -0.43 7.75
N ILE A 260 -15.23 -1.42 8.54
CA ILE A 260 -15.21 -2.82 8.13
C ILE A 260 -16.54 -3.51 8.49
N LYS A 261 -17.10 -4.23 7.53
CA LYS A 261 -18.19 -5.19 7.76
C LYS A 261 -17.70 -6.63 7.49
N ILE A 262 -17.71 -7.47 8.52
CA ILE A 262 -17.58 -8.92 8.40
C ILE A 262 -18.96 -9.45 7.98
N ASP A 263 -19.14 -9.67 6.68
CA ASP A 263 -20.45 -9.79 6.04
C ASP A 263 -20.90 -11.25 5.84
N ASP A 264 -20.01 -12.24 5.96
CA ASP A 264 -20.31 -13.68 5.93
C ASP A 264 -19.23 -14.44 6.75
N ALA A 265 -19.47 -15.72 7.06
CA ALA A 265 -18.77 -16.50 8.09
C ALA A 265 -17.41 -17.14 7.69
N GLY A 266 -16.47 -16.34 7.18
CA GLY A 266 -15.11 -16.82 6.86
C GLY A 266 -14.28 -17.22 8.07
N ASP A 267 -13.34 -18.15 7.86
CA ASP A 267 -12.39 -18.63 8.87
C ASP A 267 -10.96 -18.09 8.68
N ASP A 268 -10.20 -18.01 9.77
CA ASP A 268 -8.80 -17.58 9.82
C ASP A 268 -8.53 -16.19 9.19
N VAL A 269 -9.45 -15.24 9.36
CA VAL A 269 -9.31 -13.86 8.85
C VAL A 269 -8.41 -13.02 9.78
N LEU A 270 -7.47 -12.24 9.23
CA LEU A 270 -6.59 -11.34 9.97
C LEU A 270 -6.89 -9.87 9.66
N ILE A 271 -7.02 -9.03 10.69
CA ILE A 271 -7.14 -7.59 10.56
C ILE A 271 -6.17 -6.95 11.56
N GLU A 272 -5.11 -6.29 11.08
CA GLU A 272 -4.06 -5.77 11.95
C GLU A 272 -3.50 -4.40 11.56
N ASP A 273 -2.93 -3.72 12.55
CA ASP A 273 -2.25 -2.41 12.43
C ASP A 273 -3.12 -1.32 11.74
N CYS A 274 -4.45 -1.50 11.76
CA CYS A 274 -5.40 -0.59 11.12
C CYS A 274 -5.91 0.49 12.07
N ASP A 275 -6.13 1.68 11.50
CA ASP A 275 -6.52 2.87 12.23
C ASP A 275 -7.90 3.38 11.81
N PHE A 276 -8.69 3.82 12.79
CA PHE A 276 -10.08 4.24 12.60
C PHE A 276 -10.34 5.58 13.26
N LEU A 277 -10.60 6.61 12.46
CA LEU A 277 -11.04 7.92 12.93
C LEU A 277 -12.56 8.05 12.74
N TRP A 278 -13.32 7.91 13.83
CA TRP A 278 -14.75 7.62 13.78
C TRP A 278 -15.62 8.65 14.52
N HIS A 279 -16.04 9.69 13.82
CA HIS A 279 -16.81 10.80 14.41
C HIS A 279 -18.27 10.80 13.89
N ASP A 280 -19.16 11.60 14.51
CA ASP A 280 -20.50 11.83 13.96
C ASP A 280 -20.35 12.43 12.54
N PRO A 281 -21.00 11.85 11.50
CA PRO A 281 -22.22 11.06 11.60
C PRO A 281 -22.05 9.54 11.72
N GLY A 282 -20.83 9.00 11.59
CA GLY A 282 -20.51 7.58 11.40
C GLY A 282 -21.30 6.61 12.28
N THR A 283 -21.80 5.51 11.70
CA THR A 283 -22.73 4.61 12.42
C THR A 283 -22.07 3.43 13.11
N MET A 284 -20.96 2.87 12.60
CA MET A 284 -20.08 1.96 13.38
C MET A 284 -18.72 1.77 12.67
N ALA A 285 -17.64 1.64 13.42
CA ALA A 285 -16.31 1.39 12.84
C ALA A 285 -16.19 -0.05 12.33
N ILE A 286 -16.67 -1.02 13.12
CA ILE A 286 -16.58 -2.46 12.84
C ILE A 286 -17.94 -3.12 13.08
N ASN A 287 -18.41 -3.94 12.13
CA ASN A 287 -19.68 -4.66 12.19
C ASN A 287 -19.49 -6.13 11.86
N PHE A 288 -19.70 -7.01 12.84
CA PHE A 288 -19.96 -8.43 12.61
C PHE A 288 -21.44 -8.60 12.27
N ASP A 289 -21.75 -9.00 11.04
CA ASP A 289 -23.12 -9.19 10.55
C ASP A 289 -23.74 -10.52 11.02
N ASP A 290 -25.06 -10.65 10.96
CA ASP A 290 -25.74 -11.89 11.38
C ASP A 290 -25.33 -13.12 10.55
N LYS A 291 -25.01 -12.92 9.27
CA LYS A 291 -24.40 -13.92 8.38
C LYS A 291 -22.97 -14.32 8.75
N GLY A 292 -22.26 -13.49 9.51
CA GLY A 292 -20.92 -13.78 10.03
C GLY A 292 -20.90 -14.87 11.10
N GLU A 293 -22.08 -15.29 11.60
CA GLU A 293 -22.20 -16.31 12.66
C GLU A 293 -21.49 -17.62 12.28
N GLY A 294 -20.41 -17.91 13.01
CA GLY A 294 -19.60 -19.12 12.87
C GLY A 294 -18.18 -18.86 12.40
N GLY A 295 -17.94 -17.78 11.64
CA GLY A 295 -16.63 -17.41 11.14
C GLY A 295 -15.67 -16.97 12.25
N SER A 296 -14.37 -16.99 11.96
CA SER A 296 -13.29 -16.80 12.92
C SER A 296 -12.18 -15.90 12.38
N GLY A 297 -11.44 -15.27 13.30
CA GLY A 297 -10.35 -14.38 12.94
C GLY A 297 -9.70 -13.68 14.13
N VAL A 298 -8.63 -12.95 13.84
CA VAL A 298 -7.87 -12.14 14.82
C VAL A 298 -7.92 -10.68 14.37
N MET A 299 -8.33 -9.81 15.29
CA MET A 299 -8.11 -8.36 15.20
C MET A 299 -6.95 -7.99 16.11
N ARG A 300 -5.90 -7.32 15.63
CA ARG A 300 -4.80 -6.90 16.52
C ARG A 300 -4.16 -5.56 16.21
N ASN A 301 -3.56 -4.93 17.22
CA ASN A 301 -2.89 -3.63 17.11
C ASN A 301 -3.76 -2.49 16.52
N LEU A 302 -5.08 -2.57 16.70
CA LEU A 302 -5.99 -1.57 16.15
C LEU A 302 -6.00 -0.30 17.02
N ARG A 303 -6.04 0.88 16.41
CA ARG A 303 -6.27 2.15 17.14
C ARG A 303 -7.55 2.79 16.62
N ILE A 304 -8.54 2.93 17.49
CA ILE A 304 -9.87 3.42 17.13
C ILE A 304 -10.26 4.60 18.03
N GLU A 305 -10.36 5.78 17.43
CA GLU A 305 -10.97 6.94 18.08
C GLU A 305 -12.43 7.04 17.67
N ASN A 306 -13.34 6.81 18.61
CA ASN A 306 -14.77 6.97 18.40
C ASN A 306 -15.31 8.18 19.16
N GLU A 307 -15.57 9.27 18.44
CA GLU A 307 -16.29 10.46 18.93
C GLU A 307 -17.73 10.54 18.40
N SER A 308 -18.19 9.48 17.71
CA SER A 308 -19.59 9.39 17.27
C SER A 308 -20.53 9.05 18.43
N SER A 309 -21.81 9.35 18.21
CA SER A 309 -22.92 8.96 19.10
C SER A 309 -23.31 7.48 19.00
N ASN A 310 -22.60 6.69 18.20
CA ASN A 310 -22.86 5.28 17.89
C ASN A 310 -21.71 4.37 18.40
N PRO A 311 -21.94 3.06 18.55
CA PRO A 311 -20.90 2.14 19.03
C PRO A 311 -19.77 1.91 18.01
N THR A 312 -18.56 1.68 18.52
CA THR A 312 -17.40 1.28 17.71
C THR A 312 -17.64 -0.08 17.05
N PHE A 313 -18.05 -1.07 17.85
CA PHE A 313 -18.34 -2.42 17.41
C PHE A 313 -19.84 -2.71 17.45
N ILE A 314 -20.34 -3.35 16.40
CA ILE A 314 -21.63 -4.03 16.39
C ILE A 314 -21.39 -5.52 16.21
N ASP A 315 -21.87 -6.32 17.15
CA ASP A 315 -21.86 -7.79 17.10
C ASP A 315 -23.30 -8.31 16.95
N GLU A 316 -23.69 -8.64 15.72
CA GLU A 316 -25.03 -9.18 15.44
C GLU A 316 -25.07 -10.68 15.79
N TRP A 317 -25.90 -11.02 16.78
CA TRP A 317 -26.15 -12.38 17.28
C TRP A 317 -24.96 -13.13 17.88
N GLY A 318 -23.81 -12.50 18.04
CA GLY A 318 -22.59 -13.17 18.50
C GLY A 318 -21.72 -13.68 17.34
N ALA A 319 -21.84 -13.11 16.15
CA ALA A 319 -20.93 -13.38 15.03
C ALA A 319 -19.45 -13.10 15.39
N GLY A 320 -19.17 -12.13 16.26
CA GLY A 320 -17.84 -11.89 16.83
C GLY A 320 -17.37 -12.91 17.88
N SER A 321 -18.12 -13.97 18.18
CA SER A 321 -17.83 -14.87 19.31
C SER A 321 -16.64 -15.83 19.12
N ASN A 322 -16.24 -16.11 17.88
CA ASN A 322 -15.03 -16.87 17.54
C ASN A 322 -13.88 -15.96 17.09
N TRP A 323 -13.98 -14.65 17.37
CA TRP A 323 -12.93 -13.69 17.05
C TRP A 323 -12.15 -13.31 18.30
N ASP A 324 -10.83 -13.33 18.19
CA ASP A 324 -9.93 -12.85 19.23
C ASP A 324 -9.46 -11.43 18.91
N GLY A 325 -9.23 -10.63 19.96
CA GLY A 325 -8.78 -9.25 19.84
C GLY A 325 -7.54 -9.03 20.70
N GLU A 326 -6.46 -8.50 20.12
CA GLU A 326 -5.18 -8.32 20.80
C GLU A 326 -4.73 -6.86 20.70
N ASN A 327 -4.36 -6.22 21.81
CA ASN A 327 -3.85 -4.84 21.81
C ASN A 327 -4.78 -3.84 21.08
N ILE A 328 -6.08 -3.88 21.38
CA ILE A 328 -7.09 -3.01 20.75
C ILE A 328 -7.19 -1.69 21.51
N HIS A 329 -6.57 -0.63 20.99
CA HIS A 329 -6.61 0.71 21.59
C HIS A 329 -7.92 1.43 21.23
N LEU A 330 -8.62 1.91 22.26
CA LEU A 330 -9.93 2.55 22.14
C LEU A 330 -9.91 3.93 22.83
N THR A 331 -10.09 4.98 22.04
CA THR A 331 -10.16 6.39 22.47
C THR A 331 -11.46 7.06 22.02
N GLY A 332 -11.72 8.26 22.55
CA GLY A 332 -12.92 9.05 22.26
C GLY A 332 -14.06 8.87 23.28
N SER A 333 -15.18 9.55 23.03
CA SER A 333 -16.34 9.62 23.94
C SER A 333 -17.54 8.74 23.57
N GLY A 334 -17.50 8.09 22.39
CA GLY A 334 -18.51 7.14 21.93
C GLY A 334 -18.53 5.85 22.75
N THR A 335 -19.55 5.00 22.57
CA THR A 335 -19.51 3.65 23.14
C THR A 335 -18.61 2.76 22.29
N HIS A 336 -17.92 1.81 22.91
CA HIS A 336 -17.07 0.89 22.15
C HIS A 336 -17.75 -0.45 21.89
N ASP A 337 -18.31 -1.07 22.94
CA ASP A 337 -19.08 -2.33 22.86
C ASP A 337 -18.32 -3.49 22.19
N ALA A 338 -16.99 -3.52 22.34
CA ALA A 338 -16.10 -4.57 21.83
C ALA A 338 -16.47 -5.97 22.35
N PRO A 339 -16.28 -7.04 21.55
CA PRO A 339 -16.50 -8.43 21.97
C PRO A 339 -15.70 -8.79 23.24
N SER A 340 -16.27 -9.66 24.09
CA SER A 340 -15.66 -9.98 25.40
C SER A 340 -14.35 -10.79 25.33
N SER A 341 -13.99 -11.29 24.16
CA SER A 341 -12.70 -11.93 23.85
C SER A 341 -11.58 -10.91 23.60
N PHE A 342 -11.89 -9.63 23.35
CA PHE A 342 -10.91 -8.65 22.91
C PHE A 342 -10.16 -8.05 24.11
N ASP A 343 -8.83 -8.15 24.10
CA ASP A 343 -7.95 -7.41 24.99
C ASP A 343 -7.89 -5.94 24.56
N THR A 344 -8.54 -5.08 25.36
CA THR A 344 -8.81 -3.68 25.03
C THR A 344 -8.07 -2.72 25.95
N VAL A 345 -7.37 -1.78 25.34
CA VAL A 345 -6.65 -0.71 26.04
C VAL A 345 -7.50 0.56 25.96
N THR A 346 -7.88 1.11 27.12
CA THR A 346 -8.79 2.27 27.24
C THR A 346 -8.20 3.37 28.13
N GLY A 347 -8.75 4.58 28.04
CA GLY A 347 -8.37 5.72 28.88
C GLY A 347 -6.96 6.25 28.56
N SER A 348 -6.20 6.67 29.56
CA SER A 348 -4.89 7.33 29.37
C SER A 348 -3.79 6.44 28.78
N ASN A 349 -4.02 5.13 28.68
CA ASN A 349 -3.07 4.17 28.12
C ASN A 349 -3.41 3.81 26.66
N ALA A 350 -4.60 4.21 26.19
CA ALA A 350 -4.99 3.99 24.80
C ALA A 350 -4.25 4.97 23.89
N LYS A 351 -3.74 4.47 22.76
CA LYS A 351 -3.16 5.27 21.70
C LYS A 351 -4.29 5.68 20.74
N SER A 352 -4.43 6.97 20.44
CA SER A 352 -5.31 7.41 19.34
C SER A 352 -4.74 6.91 17.99
N PRO A 353 -5.57 6.84 16.93
CA PRO A 353 -5.13 6.60 15.56
C PRO A 353 -3.92 7.47 15.19
N ASN A 354 -3.00 6.90 14.41
CA ASN A 354 -2.03 7.68 13.70
C ASN A 354 -2.72 8.29 12.48
N THR A 355 -2.85 9.62 12.42
CA THR A 355 -3.35 10.31 11.22
C THR A 355 -2.22 10.86 10.36
N ASP A 356 -0.95 10.64 10.75
CA ASP A 356 0.24 11.09 10.03
C ASP A 356 0.68 10.09 8.95
N TYR A 357 -0.18 9.11 8.59
CA TYR A 357 -0.03 8.40 7.32
C TYR A 357 0.01 9.42 6.17
N ALA A 358 0.70 9.07 5.10
CA ALA A 358 0.62 9.81 3.85
C ALA A 358 -0.72 9.50 3.16
N ILE A 359 -1.84 9.91 3.78
CA ILE A 359 -3.19 9.78 3.22
C ILE A 359 -3.15 10.37 1.82
N TRP A 360 -3.48 9.56 0.81
CA TRP A 360 -3.37 10.00 -0.57
C TRP A 360 -4.29 11.21 -0.79
N THR A 361 -3.70 12.36 -1.10
CA THR A 361 -4.47 13.58 -1.39
C THR A 361 -4.82 13.64 -2.88
N PRO A 362 -6.10 13.81 -3.25
CA PRO A 362 -6.47 13.97 -4.66
C PRO A 362 -5.76 15.17 -5.29
N GLN A 363 -5.13 14.98 -6.46
CA GLN A 363 -4.68 16.10 -7.28
C GLN A 363 -5.90 16.89 -7.78
N ASN A 364 -6.21 17.99 -7.09
CA ASN A 364 -7.40 18.80 -7.32
C ASN A 364 -7.21 19.80 -8.46
N GLY A 365 -7.48 19.34 -9.68
CA GLY A 365 -7.74 20.21 -10.85
C GLY A 365 -9.07 20.96 -10.76
N ASP A 366 -9.29 21.78 -9.72
CA ASP A 366 -10.38 22.76 -9.61
C ASP A 366 -9.95 23.93 -8.70
N GLY A 367 -9.78 25.12 -9.30
CA GLY A 367 -9.53 26.36 -8.57
C GLY A 367 -10.83 27.10 -8.23
N SER A 368 -11.52 26.73 -7.13
CA SER A 368 -12.64 27.54 -6.60
C SER A 368 -12.97 27.30 -5.11
N SER A 369 -12.03 27.49 -4.18
CA SER A 369 -12.35 27.58 -2.75
C SER A 369 -12.93 28.95 -2.37
N GLY A 370 -14.26 29.08 -2.41
CA GLY A 370 -14.98 30.26 -1.90
C GLY A 370 -14.91 30.33 -0.36
N GLY A 371 -14.01 31.16 0.17
CA GLY A 371 -13.75 31.20 1.61
C GLY A 371 -14.87 31.78 2.48
N SER A 372 -14.98 31.28 3.71
CA SER A 372 -15.52 32.02 4.86
C SER A 372 -14.93 31.42 6.14
N GLY A 373 -14.20 32.23 6.93
CA GLY A 373 -13.37 31.72 8.04
C GLY A 373 -13.74 32.20 9.45
N GLY A 374 -13.02 31.65 10.43
CA GLY A 374 -12.87 32.15 11.81
C GLY A 374 -13.97 31.73 12.79
N SER A 375 -13.69 31.33 14.04
CA SER A 375 -12.56 31.74 14.89
C SER A 375 -12.60 31.06 16.27
N GLY A 376 -11.50 30.40 16.66
CA GLY A 376 -10.80 30.61 17.94
C GLY A 376 -11.32 29.96 19.25
N GLY A 377 -10.38 29.39 20.03
CA GLY A 377 -10.61 28.99 21.43
C GLY A 377 -9.46 28.20 22.07
N SER A 378 -8.41 28.87 22.57
CA SER A 378 -7.31 28.22 23.31
C SER A 378 -7.74 27.70 24.71
N GLY A 379 -7.11 26.62 25.17
CA GLY A 379 -7.24 26.10 26.54
C GLY A 379 -6.02 25.30 27.00
N ASP A 380 -5.04 25.96 27.61
CA ASP A 380 -3.85 25.38 28.25
C ASP A 380 -4.19 24.54 29.50
N SER A 381 -3.50 23.42 29.72
CA SER A 381 -3.21 22.86 31.06
C SER A 381 -2.14 21.76 31.03
N THR A 382 -0.98 22.05 31.63
CA THR A 382 0.13 21.11 31.90
C THR A 382 -0.19 20.04 32.96
N ALA A 383 0.34 18.81 32.83
CA ALA A 383 0.63 17.93 33.97
C ALA A 383 1.80 16.96 33.69
N THR A 384 2.82 16.99 34.55
CA THR A 384 3.98 16.06 34.51
C THR A 384 3.69 14.81 35.35
N ALA A 385 4.04 13.62 34.86
CA ALA A 385 4.15 12.42 35.69
C ALA A 385 5.31 11.52 35.21
N THR A 386 6.29 11.30 36.09
CA THR A 386 7.39 10.34 35.88
C THR A 386 7.02 9.01 36.53
N ALA A 387 7.15 7.89 35.82
CA ALA A 387 7.06 6.56 36.41
C ALA A 387 8.07 5.61 35.74
N THR A 388 9.04 5.15 36.51
CA THR A 388 9.99 4.09 36.11
C THR A 388 9.43 2.74 36.53
N ALA A 389 9.37 1.76 35.63
CA ALA A 389 9.06 0.38 35.96
C ALA A 389 9.93 -0.60 35.15
N THR A 390 10.87 -1.25 35.81
CA THR A 390 11.68 -2.33 35.21
C THR A 390 10.96 -3.66 35.40
N ALA A 391 10.76 -4.42 34.33
CA ALA A 391 10.24 -5.78 34.37
C ALA A 391 11.08 -6.71 33.48
N THR A 392 11.86 -7.59 34.09
CA THR A 392 12.61 -8.64 33.39
C THR A 392 11.76 -9.90 33.29
N ALA A 393 11.55 -10.41 32.08
CA ALA A 393 10.96 -11.73 31.83
C ALA A 393 11.90 -12.55 30.95
N THR A 394 12.20 -13.78 31.36
CA THR A 394 13.11 -14.70 30.67
C THR A 394 12.30 -15.73 29.91
N ALA A 395 12.36 -15.71 28.57
CA ALA A 395 11.79 -16.76 27.73
C ALA A 395 12.74 -17.97 27.64
N THR A 396 12.20 -19.16 27.41
CA THR A 396 12.97 -20.41 27.30
C THR A 396 12.95 -20.87 25.85
N ALA A 397 14.12 -21.03 25.22
CA ALA A 397 14.22 -21.51 23.84
C ALA A 397 13.71 -22.95 23.70
N ASP A 398 12.85 -23.20 22.71
CA ASP A 398 12.48 -24.53 22.23
C ASP A 398 13.20 -24.81 20.91
N SER A 399 13.92 -25.93 20.84
CA SER A 399 14.79 -26.27 19.71
C SER A 399 14.08 -27.24 18.77
N GLY A 400 13.29 -26.70 17.84
CA GLY A 400 12.64 -27.41 16.72
C GLY A 400 13.38 -27.22 15.39
N SER A 401 13.28 -28.19 14.48
CA SER A 401 13.99 -28.17 13.18
C SER A 401 13.44 -27.11 12.22
N SER A 402 14.33 -26.36 11.56
CA SER A 402 13.97 -25.39 10.53
C SER A 402 13.35 -26.04 9.29
N GLU A 403 12.13 -25.63 8.95
CA GLU A 403 11.65 -25.63 7.56
C GLU A 403 11.96 -24.24 6.97
N ALA A 404 12.30 -24.17 5.67
CA ALA A 404 12.63 -22.89 5.04
C ALA A 404 11.40 -21.98 4.98
N ILE A 405 11.57 -20.71 5.36
CA ILE A 405 10.52 -19.68 5.33
C ILE A 405 10.33 -19.23 3.87
N PRO A 406 9.18 -19.45 3.23
CA PRO A 406 8.96 -19.03 1.86
C PRO A 406 8.79 -17.50 1.78
N VAL A 407 9.58 -16.83 0.95
CA VAL A 407 9.48 -15.38 0.68
C VAL A 407 8.90 -15.08 -0.71
N ASP A 408 7.94 -15.90 -1.16
CA ASP A 408 7.23 -15.72 -2.42
C ASP A 408 6.16 -14.61 -2.28
N GLY A 409 6.43 -13.44 -2.87
CA GLY A 409 5.53 -12.27 -2.82
C GLY A 409 5.48 -11.49 -1.49
N GLN A 410 6.21 -11.94 -0.47
CA GLN A 410 6.48 -11.19 0.77
C GLN A 410 7.99 -11.07 0.98
N THR A 411 8.51 -9.85 1.05
CA THR A 411 9.93 -9.58 1.23
C THR A 411 10.37 -9.62 2.70
N LEU A 412 9.45 -9.76 3.66
CA LEU A 412 9.65 -9.42 5.07
C LEU A 412 9.57 -10.64 6.01
N VAL A 413 10.54 -10.79 6.93
CA VAL A 413 10.64 -11.90 7.90
C VAL A 413 10.92 -11.35 9.29
N GLN A 414 10.08 -11.68 10.27
CA GLN A 414 10.25 -11.24 11.66
C GLN A 414 11.42 -11.99 12.33
N ALA A 415 12.25 -11.30 13.10
CA ALA A 415 13.54 -11.82 13.57
C ALA A 415 13.41 -13.02 14.51
N GLU A 416 12.38 -13.03 15.35
CA GLU A 416 12.04 -14.09 16.30
C GLU A 416 11.50 -15.37 15.65
N LYS A 417 11.28 -15.38 14.33
CA LYS A 417 11.06 -16.60 13.55
C LYS A 417 12.37 -17.32 13.15
N GLY A 418 13.52 -16.71 13.43
CA GLY A 418 14.83 -17.33 13.30
C GLY A 418 15.17 -18.28 14.43
N THR A 419 16.15 -19.16 14.20
CA THR A 419 16.76 -20.00 15.24
C THR A 419 17.68 -19.13 16.10
N VAL A 420 17.14 -18.63 17.21
CA VAL A 420 17.91 -17.86 18.22
C VAL A 420 18.79 -18.81 19.03
N GLY A 421 20.06 -18.45 19.22
CA GLY A 421 21.07 -19.28 19.86
C GLY A 421 22.11 -18.48 20.64
N GLY A 422 22.94 -19.16 21.42
CA GLY A 422 24.07 -18.55 22.11
C GLY A 422 23.69 -17.56 23.22
N ASP A 423 22.86 -17.97 24.18
CA ASP A 423 22.33 -17.12 25.28
C ASP A 423 21.45 -15.92 24.85
N SER A 424 21.40 -15.55 23.56
CA SER A 424 20.45 -14.59 22.98
C SER A 424 18.99 -14.99 23.22
N SER A 425 18.08 -14.02 23.26
CA SER A 425 16.68 -14.27 23.60
C SER A 425 15.67 -13.39 22.85
N VAL A 426 14.44 -13.89 22.67
CA VAL A 426 13.33 -13.08 22.14
C VAL A 426 12.73 -12.24 23.26
N ARG A 427 12.51 -10.94 23.00
CA ARG A 427 12.21 -9.94 24.02
C ARG A 427 11.16 -8.93 23.54
N THR A 428 10.49 -8.31 24.50
CA THR A 428 9.34 -7.41 24.31
C THR A 428 9.42 -6.20 25.26
N VAL A 429 10.64 -5.83 25.67
CA VAL A 429 10.88 -4.87 26.78
C VAL A 429 11.09 -3.42 26.33
N HIS A 430 11.13 -3.22 25.02
CA HIS A 430 11.20 -1.92 24.34
C HIS A 430 9.97 -1.76 23.45
N ASP A 431 9.50 -0.54 23.25
CA ASP A 431 8.36 -0.28 22.36
C ASP A 431 8.84 -0.12 20.90
N GLY A 432 7.95 -0.33 19.93
CA GLY A 432 8.18 0.01 18.51
C GLY A 432 8.72 -1.11 17.61
N TYR A 433 8.93 -2.31 18.15
CA TYR A 433 9.19 -3.52 17.37
C TYR A 433 7.90 -4.07 16.71
N SER A 434 8.08 -5.01 15.79
CA SER A 434 7.08 -5.68 14.96
C SER A 434 6.92 -7.16 15.37
N GLY A 435 5.81 -7.79 15.00
CA GLY A 435 5.62 -9.22 15.29
C GLY A 435 5.45 -9.54 16.79
N ASP A 436 5.96 -10.71 17.22
CA ASP A 436 5.76 -11.21 18.60
C ASP A 436 6.85 -10.73 19.57
N GLY A 437 7.96 -10.17 19.07
CA GLY A 437 9.12 -9.74 19.83
C GLY A 437 10.35 -9.56 18.95
N PHE A 438 11.32 -8.76 19.42
CA PHE A 438 12.63 -8.63 18.78
C PHE A 438 13.63 -9.65 19.34
N VAL A 439 14.72 -9.91 18.62
CA VAL A 439 15.84 -10.71 19.10
C VAL A 439 16.87 -9.82 19.78
N ASP A 440 17.11 -10.08 21.08
CA ASP A 440 18.16 -9.51 21.91
C ASP A 440 19.41 -10.40 21.83
N LEU A 441 20.46 -9.90 21.17
CA LEU A 441 21.69 -10.65 20.89
C LEU A 441 22.69 -10.57 22.05
N GLU A 442 22.34 -11.25 23.14
CA GLU A 442 23.15 -11.47 24.35
C GLU A 442 24.18 -12.61 24.12
N PRO A 443 25.34 -12.67 24.80
CA PRO A 443 26.16 -11.64 25.46
C PRO A 443 27.32 -11.26 24.49
N PRO A 444 28.50 -10.72 24.88
CA PRO A 444 29.34 -9.98 23.94
C PRO A 444 30.03 -10.81 22.85
N SER A 445 29.97 -12.14 22.84
CA SER A 445 30.45 -12.90 21.68
C SER A 445 29.78 -14.26 21.59
N GLY A 446 29.37 -14.66 20.39
CA GLY A 446 28.74 -15.96 20.12
C GLY A 446 27.25 -16.04 20.45
N GLY A 447 26.58 -14.89 20.61
CA GLY A 447 25.12 -14.77 20.56
C GLY A 447 24.68 -14.71 19.11
N THR A 448 23.64 -15.47 18.75
CA THR A 448 23.31 -15.76 17.34
C THR A 448 21.83 -15.73 17.03
N VAL A 449 21.50 -15.42 15.79
CA VAL A 449 20.21 -15.72 15.17
C VAL A 449 20.41 -16.17 13.72
N GLU A 450 19.74 -17.23 13.31
CA GLU A 450 19.85 -17.84 11.97
C GLU A 450 18.47 -18.06 11.32
N TRP A 451 18.30 -17.61 10.08
CA TRP A 451 17.11 -17.83 9.26
C TRP A 451 17.45 -18.72 8.05
N THR A 452 16.53 -19.62 7.74
CA THR A 452 16.53 -20.42 6.49
C THR A 452 15.35 -19.95 5.64
N LEU A 453 15.61 -19.49 4.42
CA LEU A 453 14.68 -18.75 3.57
C LEU A 453 14.58 -19.37 2.18
N ASP A 454 13.38 -19.46 1.58
CA ASP A 454 13.20 -19.96 0.21
C ASP A 454 12.88 -18.79 -0.75
N VAL A 455 13.86 -18.44 -1.60
CA VAL A 455 13.86 -17.24 -2.46
C VAL A 455 13.52 -17.61 -3.91
N ALA A 456 12.48 -16.97 -4.45
CA ALA A 456 11.91 -17.33 -5.76
C ALA A 456 12.85 -17.12 -6.99
N ALA A 457 13.94 -16.36 -6.85
CA ALA A 457 14.93 -16.15 -7.90
C ALA A 457 16.33 -15.88 -7.34
N ALA A 458 17.36 -16.42 -7.99
CA ALA A 458 18.74 -16.05 -7.68
C ALA A 458 19.02 -14.61 -8.11
N GLY A 459 19.67 -13.82 -7.25
CA GLY A 459 19.91 -12.40 -7.52
C GLY A 459 20.77 -11.72 -6.46
N THR A 460 21.09 -10.45 -6.72
CA THR A 460 21.60 -9.55 -5.68
C THR A 460 20.39 -8.95 -4.97
N TYR A 461 20.42 -8.93 -3.64
CA TYR A 461 19.36 -8.41 -2.79
C TYR A 461 19.96 -7.48 -1.75
N ASP A 462 19.28 -6.38 -1.45
CA ASP A 462 19.51 -5.63 -0.22
C ASP A 462 18.73 -6.32 0.91
N VAL A 463 19.49 -6.89 1.86
CA VAL A 463 18.97 -7.45 3.11
C VAL A 463 18.86 -6.30 4.10
N VAL A 464 17.64 -5.82 4.34
CA VAL A 464 17.37 -4.67 5.20
C VAL A 464 16.98 -5.15 6.58
N PHE A 465 17.85 -4.93 7.56
CA PHE A 465 17.55 -5.15 8.97
C PHE A 465 16.85 -3.92 9.53
N THR A 466 15.69 -4.11 10.17
CA THR A 466 15.20 -3.13 11.15
C THR A 466 15.86 -3.46 12.48
N HIS A 467 16.59 -2.51 13.07
CA HIS A 467 17.36 -2.72 14.31
C HIS A 467 17.18 -1.58 15.30
N SER A 468 17.43 -1.86 16.58
CA SER A 468 17.59 -0.82 17.61
C SER A 468 18.95 -0.93 18.29
N GLN A 469 19.61 0.20 18.44
CA GLN A 469 20.89 0.34 19.14
C GLN A 469 20.84 1.61 19.99
N GLY A 470 20.39 1.46 21.25
CA GLY A 470 20.15 2.58 22.14
C GLY A 470 21.38 3.11 22.88
N ASP A 471 22.53 2.45 22.79
CA ASP A 471 23.80 2.98 23.31
C ASP A 471 24.44 3.99 22.33
N SER A 472 25.37 4.80 22.84
CA SER A 472 25.99 5.91 22.10
C SER A 472 27.20 5.53 21.25
N GLU A 473 27.60 4.26 21.22
CA GLU A 473 28.73 3.73 20.46
C GLU A 473 28.18 2.68 19.47
N SER A 474 28.67 2.67 18.24
CA SER A 474 28.26 1.68 17.24
C SER A 474 28.85 0.31 17.55
N ARG A 475 28.16 -0.76 17.12
CA ARG A 475 28.49 -2.13 17.52
C ARG A 475 28.54 -3.07 16.31
N THR A 476 29.52 -3.96 16.30
CA THR A 476 29.78 -4.87 15.17
C THR A 476 29.15 -6.25 15.35
N ALA A 477 28.82 -6.91 14.24
CA ALA A 477 28.45 -8.33 14.19
C ALA A 477 28.99 -8.98 12.91
N ASP A 478 29.13 -10.30 12.92
CA ASP A 478 29.41 -11.09 11.72
C ASP A 478 28.06 -11.49 11.09
N LEU A 479 27.78 -10.99 9.89
CA LEU A 479 26.69 -11.45 9.02
C LEU A 479 27.22 -12.57 8.12
N THR A 480 26.61 -13.75 8.17
CA THR A 480 26.91 -14.87 7.27
C THR A 480 25.73 -15.13 6.34
N VAL A 481 25.95 -15.07 5.02
CA VAL A 481 24.97 -15.42 4.00
C VAL A 481 25.51 -16.57 3.17
N ASN A 482 24.80 -17.70 3.14
CA ASN A 482 25.18 -18.94 2.42
C ASN A 482 26.62 -19.43 2.71
N GLY A 483 27.14 -19.12 3.90
CA GLY A 483 28.49 -19.47 4.33
C GLY A 483 29.60 -18.46 3.96
N GLU A 484 29.26 -17.33 3.33
CA GLU A 484 30.16 -16.18 3.19
C GLU A 484 29.89 -15.18 4.33
N THR A 485 30.93 -14.83 5.10
CA THR A 485 30.83 -13.95 6.28
C THR A 485 31.40 -12.55 5.99
N SER A 486 30.66 -11.51 6.37
CA SER A 486 31.05 -10.10 6.35
C SER A 486 30.78 -9.44 7.71
N GLU A 487 31.59 -8.43 8.07
CA GLU A 487 31.34 -7.61 9.25
C GLU A 487 30.28 -6.54 8.93
N ILE A 488 29.26 -6.42 9.77
CA ILE A 488 28.22 -5.38 9.73
C ILE A 488 28.30 -4.51 10.98
N THR A 489 27.89 -3.24 10.89
CA THR A 489 27.95 -2.28 11.99
C THR A 489 26.58 -1.64 12.24
N PHE A 490 26.02 -1.91 13.41
CA PHE A 490 24.80 -1.28 13.89
C PHE A 490 25.14 0.07 14.55
N GLU A 491 24.83 1.15 13.84
CA GLU A 491 24.99 2.52 14.35
C GLU A 491 23.90 2.86 15.41
N PRO A 492 24.20 3.75 16.38
CA PRO A 492 23.24 4.24 17.37
C PRO A 492 21.95 4.78 16.75
N THR A 493 20.81 4.23 17.15
CA THR A 493 19.47 4.68 16.72
C THR A 493 18.93 5.83 17.57
N GLY A 494 19.66 6.23 18.61
CA GLY A 494 19.27 7.33 19.52
C GLY A 494 18.38 6.91 20.68
N GLY A 495 17.98 5.63 20.76
CA GLY A 495 17.29 5.05 21.91
C GLY A 495 16.84 3.61 21.65
N TRP A 496 16.68 2.82 22.71
CA TRP A 496 16.27 1.41 22.61
C TRP A 496 14.83 1.18 22.15
N ASP A 497 13.99 2.22 22.22
CA ASP A 497 12.62 2.25 21.68
C ASP A 497 12.58 2.94 20.29
N VAL A 498 13.76 3.21 19.68
CA VAL A 498 13.92 3.78 18.35
C VAL A 498 14.52 2.73 17.43
N TRP A 499 13.83 2.46 16.33
CA TRP A 499 14.14 1.43 15.35
C TRP A 499 14.47 2.08 14.01
N GLU A 500 15.64 1.75 13.47
CA GLU A 500 16.16 2.26 12.20
C GLU A 500 16.37 1.12 11.21
N ARG A 501 16.55 1.45 9.94
CA ARG A 501 16.74 0.45 8.87
C ARG A 501 18.16 0.50 8.32
N MET A 502 18.84 -0.65 8.32
CA MET A 502 20.17 -0.85 7.76
C MET A 502 20.13 -1.87 6.62
N ALA A 503 20.44 -1.45 5.39
CA ALA A 503 20.56 -2.32 4.24
C ALA A 503 21.97 -2.91 4.09
N VAL A 504 22.06 -4.21 3.81
CA VAL A 504 23.30 -4.92 3.47
C VAL A 504 23.09 -5.72 2.19
N THR A 505 23.80 -5.34 1.13
CA THR A 505 23.72 -6.04 -0.16
C THR A 505 24.37 -7.42 -0.09
N ALA A 506 23.61 -8.47 -0.39
CA ALA A 506 24.05 -9.87 -0.45
C ALA A 506 23.61 -10.54 -1.76
N THR A 507 24.22 -11.68 -2.11
CA THR A 507 23.76 -12.51 -3.24
C THR A 507 23.02 -13.73 -2.70
N LEU A 508 21.78 -13.90 -3.14
CA LEU A 508 20.92 -15.03 -2.79
C LEU A 508 20.78 -15.98 -3.98
N GLU A 509 20.70 -17.28 -3.71
CA GLU A 509 20.44 -18.33 -4.70
C GLU A 509 18.91 -18.56 -4.87
N GLU A 510 18.51 -19.25 -5.93
CA GLU A 510 17.10 -19.67 -6.13
C GLU A 510 16.81 -20.86 -5.21
N GLY A 511 15.79 -20.75 -4.37
CA GLY A 511 15.45 -21.73 -3.34
C GLY A 511 16.07 -21.41 -1.97
N GLU A 512 16.51 -22.45 -1.25
CA GLU A 512 16.99 -22.36 0.13
C GLU A 512 18.27 -21.52 0.28
N ASN A 513 18.20 -20.49 1.12
CA ASN A 513 19.30 -19.61 1.54
C ASN A 513 19.39 -19.61 3.08
N VAL A 514 20.60 -19.51 3.62
CA VAL A 514 20.84 -19.40 5.08
C VAL A 514 21.49 -18.08 5.40
N ILE A 515 20.91 -17.33 6.34
CA ILE A 515 21.39 -16.03 6.81
C ILE A 515 21.53 -16.09 8.33
N ALA A 516 22.69 -15.72 8.86
CA ALA A 516 22.95 -15.69 10.30
C ALA A 516 23.66 -14.42 10.74
N ILE A 517 23.34 -13.90 11.93
CA ILE A 517 24.11 -12.86 12.62
C ILE A 517 24.75 -13.47 13.87
N GLU A 518 26.03 -13.19 14.12
CA GLU A 518 26.78 -13.57 15.33
C GLU A 518 27.48 -12.36 16.00
N THR A 519 27.44 -12.25 17.33
CA THR A 519 28.12 -11.17 18.08
C THR A 519 29.65 -11.32 18.10
N THR A 520 30.40 -10.24 17.83
CA THR A 520 31.86 -10.28 17.55
C THR A 520 32.78 -9.62 18.61
N GLY A 521 32.38 -9.57 19.87
CA GLY A 521 33.18 -9.02 20.98
C GLY A 521 32.42 -8.00 21.84
N GLU A 522 31.29 -7.52 21.32
CA GLU A 522 30.28 -6.69 21.96
C GLU A 522 28.88 -7.24 21.58
N ASP A 523 27.84 -6.95 22.36
CA ASP A 523 26.45 -7.34 22.06
C ASP A 523 25.92 -6.53 20.86
N SER A 524 25.29 -7.12 19.85
CA SER A 524 25.08 -6.44 18.56
C SER A 524 23.81 -5.58 18.44
N GLY A 525 23.12 -5.32 19.55
CA GLY A 525 21.83 -4.61 19.56
C GLY A 525 20.64 -5.53 19.31
N HIS A 526 19.47 -4.93 19.09
CA HIS A 526 18.21 -5.66 18.91
C HIS A 526 17.84 -5.74 17.42
N ILE A 527 17.46 -6.93 16.94
CA ILE A 527 16.97 -7.13 15.56
C ILE A 527 15.47 -7.38 15.59
N ASP A 528 14.73 -6.58 14.83
CA ASP A 528 13.27 -6.64 14.73
C ASP A 528 12.81 -7.56 13.59
N GLN A 529 13.30 -7.28 12.37
CA GLN A 529 12.88 -7.97 11.15
C GLN A 529 13.89 -7.76 10.02
N LEU A 530 13.80 -8.61 9.00
CA LEU A 530 14.62 -8.62 7.80
C LEU A 530 13.73 -8.41 6.59
N GLU A 531 14.14 -7.55 5.67
CA GLU A 531 13.50 -7.39 4.37
C GLU A 531 14.46 -7.73 3.21
N PHE A 532 13.96 -8.35 2.14
CA PHE A 532 14.72 -8.79 0.98
C PHE A 532 14.28 -8.05 -0.28
N VAL A 533 14.92 -6.92 -0.56
CA VAL A 533 14.63 -6.11 -1.75
C VAL A 533 15.58 -6.54 -2.87
N PRO A 534 15.10 -6.96 -4.06
CA PRO A 534 15.98 -7.21 -5.20
C PRO A 534 16.76 -5.94 -5.54
N ALA A 535 18.09 -6.01 -5.51
CA ALA A 535 18.93 -4.89 -5.92
C ALA A 535 18.87 -4.79 -7.45
N ASP A 536 18.28 -3.70 -7.95
CA ASP A 536 17.90 -3.56 -9.35
C ASP A 536 19.04 -3.88 -10.32
N VAL A 537 18.73 -4.71 -11.33
CA VAL A 537 19.69 -5.06 -12.38
C VAL A 537 20.01 -3.81 -13.19
N GLN A 538 21.24 -3.30 -13.01
CA GLN A 538 21.85 -2.24 -13.82
C GLN A 538 21.59 -2.48 -15.31
N THR A 539 20.63 -1.75 -15.88
CA THR A 539 20.38 -1.68 -17.32
C THR A 539 21.07 -0.44 -17.89
N GLU A 540 21.76 -0.59 -19.02
CA GLU A 540 22.65 0.47 -19.53
C GLU A 540 21.89 1.76 -19.90
N THR A 541 22.42 2.89 -19.43
CA THR A 541 21.80 4.22 -19.46
C THR A 541 21.59 4.78 -20.89
N PRO A 542 20.41 5.34 -21.21
CA PRO A 542 20.24 6.18 -22.40
C PRO A 542 20.83 7.58 -22.19
N GLN A 543 21.70 7.99 -23.11
CA GLN A 543 22.45 9.24 -23.09
C GLN A 543 21.55 10.51 -23.10
N GLN A 544 21.60 11.33 -22.04
CA GLN A 544 20.98 12.67 -22.00
C GLN A 544 21.93 13.77 -22.48
N THR A 545 21.40 14.97 -22.75
CA THR A 545 22.12 16.10 -23.38
C THR A 545 22.40 17.22 -22.37
N GLU A 546 23.68 17.44 -22.08
CA GLU A 546 24.16 18.54 -21.24
C GLU A 546 24.12 19.89 -21.97
N THR A 547 23.94 21.00 -21.23
CA THR A 547 24.18 22.37 -21.73
C THR A 547 25.01 23.14 -20.70
N GLU A 548 26.32 23.14 -20.90
CA GLU A 548 27.29 23.86 -20.05
C GLU A 548 27.14 25.39 -20.19
N THR A 549 27.28 26.11 -19.07
CA THR A 549 27.53 27.57 -19.08
C THR A 549 28.53 27.92 -17.98
N GLU A 550 29.82 28.00 -18.33
CA GLU A 550 30.86 28.44 -17.39
C GLU A 550 30.71 29.92 -17.01
N THR A 551 30.82 30.23 -15.70
CA THR A 551 31.11 31.59 -15.22
C THR A 551 32.12 31.56 -14.07
N SER A 552 33.24 32.26 -14.21
CA SER A 552 34.39 32.13 -13.30
C SER A 552 34.44 33.17 -12.17
N GLY A 553 34.50 32.66 -10.93
CA GLY A 553 35.54 33.09 -9.97
C GLY A 553 35.15 33.90 -8.73
N GLY A 554 35.70 33.47 -7.57
CA GLY A 554 36.05 34.36 -6.45
C GLY A 554 35.56 33.92 -5.06
N GLY A 555 36.29 33.03 -4.36
CA GLY A 555 35.89 32.51 -3.04
C GLY A 555 36.69 33.05 -1.83
N SER A 556 36.08 32.87 -0.64
CA SER A 556 36.61 32.82 0.75
C SER A 556 35.41 32.88 1.70
N ASP A 557 35.20 32.06 2.73
CA ASP A 557 36.10 31.20 3.51
C ASP A 557 35.39 29.89 3.90
N GLY A 558 36.11 28.76 3.91
CA GLY A 558 35.70 27.55 4.65
C GLY A 558 35.07 26.40 3.85
N ASP A 559 34.86 26.57 2.54
CA ASP A 559 34.14 25.59 1.72
C ASP A 559 34.81 24.21 1.62
N VAL A 560 33.95 23.18 1.60
CA VAL A 560 34.24 21.83 1.12
C VAL A 560 34.29 21.86 -0.41
N ASP A 561 35.23 21.14 -1.01
CA ASP A 561 35.51 21.23 -2.46
C ASP A 561 34.55 20.32 -3.25
N TYR A 562 33.55 20.91 -3.88
CA TYR A 562 32.49 20.24 -4.65
C TYR A 562 32.64 20.50 -6.15
N ASP A 563 32.56 19.45 -6.98
CA ASP A 563 32.67 19.56 -8.45
C ASP A 563 31.35 19.96 -9.14
N LYS A 564 30.23 19.89 -8.42
CA LYS A 564 28.89 20.22 -8.93
C LYS A 564 28.09 21.00 -7.89
N VAL A 565 27.14 21.80 -8.38
CA VAL A 565 26.11 22.48 -7.57
C VAL A 565 24.75 22.13 -8.13
N LEU A 566 23.84 21.68 -7.28
CA LEU A 566 22.42 21.60 -7.59
C LEU A 566 21.76 22.90 -7.15
N VAL A 567 21.15 23.61 -8.09
CA VAL A 567 20.38 24.85 -7.86
C VAL A 567 18.90 24.54 -8.04
N ILE A 568 18.09 25.00 -7.09
CA ILE A 568 16.66 24.74 -6.98
C ILE A 568 15.97 26.10 -6.94
N ASP A 569 15.35 26.49 -8.06
CA ASP A 569 14.75 27.81 -8.27
C ASP A 569 13.22 27.69 -8.30
N GLY A 570 12.57 28.15 -7.23
CA GLY A 570 11.10 28.15 -7.11
C GLY A 570 10.43 29.40 -7.69
N THR A 571 11.18 30.31 -8.33
CA THR A 571 10.66 31.63 -8.76
C THR A 571 9.75 31.60 -9.99
N GLY A 572 9.31 30.41 -10.39
CA GLY A 572 8.40 30.16 -11.52
C GLY A 572 6.93 30.47 -11.21
N ASP A 573 6.45 30.16 -10.01
CA ASP A 573 5.14 30.57 -9.51
C ASP A 573 5.27 31.18 -8.11
N ALA A 574 4.73 32.39 -7.95
CA ALA A 574 4.97 33.21 -6.77
C ALA A 574 3.98 32.98 -5.62
N GLU A 575 2.97 32.13 -5.79
CA GLU A 575 1.93 31.88 -4.77
C GLU A 575 1.99 30.48 -4.12
N GLU A 576 2.87 29.57 -4.59
CA GLU A 576 3.01 28.19 -4.08
C GLU A 576 4.43 27.87 -3.55
N THR A 577 4.57 26.74 -2.84
CA THR A 577 5.88 26.25 -2.33
C THR A 577 6.17 24.87 -2.91
N ALA A 578 7.37 24.69 -3.48
CA ALA A 578 7.89 23.38 -3.84
C ALA A 578 8.64 22.76 -2.65
N ARG A 579 8.18 21.60 -2.18
CA ARG A 579 8.99 20.75 -1.30
C ARG A 579 9.87 19.86 -2.16
N TYR A 580 11.09 19.62 -1.73
CA TYR A 580 12.00 18.76 -2.45
C TYR A 580 12.78 17.84 -1.52
N THR A 581 13.11 16.67 -2.05
CA THR A 581 14.12 15.80 -1.48
C THR A 581 15.06 15.37 -2.59
N PHE A 582 16.36 15.34 -2.34
CA PHE A 582 17.29 14.68 -3.26
C PHE A 582 18.38 13.94 -2.50
N THR A 583 18.95 12.92 -3.14
CA THR A 583 20.09 12.15 -2.61
C THR A 583 21.21 12.15 -3.63
N VAL A 584 22.45 12.23 -3.16
CA VAL A 584 23.65 12.14 -3.99
C VAL A 584 24.47 10.90 -3.64
N SER A 585 25.35 10.47 -4.54
CA SER A 585 26.27 9.34 -4.36
C SER A 585 27.59 9.72 -3.65
N GLY A 586 27.60 10.84 -2.93
CA GLY A 586 28.79 11.48 -2.37
C GLY A 586 28.40 12.56 -1.37
N ASP A 587 29.36 13.35 -0.89
CA ASP A 587 29.08 14.41 0.09
C ASP A 587 28.23 15.53 -0.52
N VAL A 588 27.32 16.12 0.26
CA VAL A 588 26.52 17.32 -0.08
C VAL A 588 26.47 18.30 1.08
N VAL A 589 26.57 19.60 0.79
CA VAL A 589 26.39 20.71 1.74
C VAL A 589 25.65 21.87 1.07
N ARG A 590 24.83 22.59 1.83
CA ARG A 590 24.13 23.80 1.38
C ARG A 590 25.11 24.93 1.06
N ASP A 591 24.99 25.49 -0.14
CA ASP A 591 25.74 26.64 -0.61
C ASP A 591 25.02 27.93 -0.23
N GLU A 592 25.38 28.46 0.93
CA GLU A 592 24.87 29.72 1.49
C GLU A 592 25.21 30.96 0.64
N ASN A 593 26.15 30.87 -0.32
CA ASN A 593 26.51 31.99 -1.20
C ASN A 593 25.66 32.03 -2.48
N ARG A 594 25.11 30.88 -2.91
CA ARG A 594 24.23 30.74 -4.08
C ARG A 594 22.75 30.57 -3.73
N SER A 595 22.43 30.34 -2.46
CA SER A 595 21.05 30.35 -1.95
C SER A 595 20.56 31.79 -1.71
N GLU A 596 19.34 32.13 -2.15
CA GLU A 596 18.72 33.45 -2.02
C GLU A 596 17.36 33.40 -1.32
N VAL A 597 17.22 34.13 -0.21
CA VAL A 597 15.92 34.46 0.39
C VAL A 597 15.49 35.85 -0.08
N ARG A 598 14.39 35.95 -0.85
CA ARG A 598 13.93 37.23 -1.44
C ARG A 598 13.02 38.04 -0.51
N ASP A 599 13.04 39.36 -0.68
CA ASP A 599 12.30 40.32 0.18
C ASP A 599 10.77 40.24 0.01
N ASP A 600 10.29 39.71 -1.11
CA ASP A 600 8.89 39.38 -1.42
C ASP A 600 8.54 37.90 -1.15
N GLY A 601 9.49 37.12 -0.63
CA GLY A 601 9.28 35.73 -0.21
C GLY A 601 8.27 35.57 0.94
N ILE A 602 7.61 34.42 0.95
CA ILE A 602 6.68 34.00 1.98
C ILE A 602 7.43 33.47 3.22
N ALA A 603 6.72 33.23 4.32
CA ALA A 603 7.35 32.81 5.58
C ALA A 603 8.10 31.46 5.47
N TRP A 604 7.79 30.66 4.45
CA TRP A 604 8.41 29.35 4.16
C TRP A 604 9.83 29.48 3.58
N ASP A 605 10.13 30.55 2.82
CA ASP A 605 11.48 30.87 2.28
C ASP A 605 12.53 31.19 3.37
N ARG A 606 12.22 30.92 4.65
CA ARG A 606 13.06 31.19 5.83
C ARG A 606 13.21 29.97 6.73
N LEU A 607 12.65 28.83 6.34
CA LEU A 607 12.92 27.56 7.00
C LEU A 607 14.32 27.08 6.61
N SER A 608 14.91 26.26 7.47
CA SER A 608 16.25 25.71 7.25
C SER A 608 16.12 24.35 6.60
N ASP A 609 16.74 24.18 5.43
CA ASP A 609 16.82 22.88 4.78
C ASP A 609 17.64 21.90 5.62
N SER A 610 17.22 20.64 5.63
CA SER A 610 17.85 19.58 6.40
C SER A 610 18.78 18.78 5.50
N VAL A 611 20.08 18.83 5.77
CA VAL A 611 21.09 17.96 5.16
C VAL A 611 21.41 16.84 6.16
N SER A 612 21.10 15.60 5.78
CA SER A 612 21.39 14.41 6.59
C SER A 612 22.20 13.42 5.76
N GLY A 613 23.51 13.40 6.00
CA GLY A 613 24.46 12.62 5.20
C GLY A 613 24.43 13.02 3.73
N GLN A 614 24.01 12.07 2.87
CA GLN A 614 23.95 12.24 1.42
C GLN A 614 22.59 12.74 0.91
N ARG A 615 21.60 12.89 1.80
CA ARG A 615 20.21 13.27 1.48
C ARG A 615 19.90 14.67 1.99
N VAL A 616 19.20 15.45 1.17
CA VAL A 616 18.75 16.81 1.47
C VAL A 616 17.24 16.86 1.37
N VAL A 617 16.57 17.38 2.40
CA VAL A 617 15.13 17.68 2.41
C VAL A 617 14.97 19.19 2.61
N GLY A 618 14.28 19.87 1.70
CA GLY A 618 14.13 21.33 1.75
C GLY A 618 12.81 21.83 1.18
N VAL A 619 12.58 23.14 1.28
CA VAL A 619 11.35 23.79 0.81
C VAL A 619 11.67 25.18 0.24
N VAL A 620 11.43 25.35 -1.06
CA VAL A 620 11.58 26.64 -1.74
C VAL A 620 10.22 27.22 -2.13
N GLY A 621 10.00 28.51 -1.87
CA GLY A 621 8.91 29.29 -2.45
C GLY A 621 9.48 30.19 -3.56
N ASN A 622 9.42 31.51 -3.38
CA ASN A 622 10.07 32.48 -4.29
C ASN A 622 11.60 32.59 -4.07
N GLY A 623 12.19 31.76 -3.23
CA GLY A 623 13.63 31.68 -3.02
C GLY A 623 14.38 30.92 -4.12
N VAL A 624 15.69 30.79 -3.89
CA VAL A 624 16.57 29.85 -4.59
C VAL A 624 17.37 29.12 -3.52
N ASP A 625 17.38 27.79 -3.54
CA ASP A 625 18.30 27.00 -2.72
C ASP A 625 19.41 26.41 -3.60
N ALA A 626 20.62 26.32 -3.06
CA ALA A 626 21.76 25.76 -3.76
C ALA A 626 22.54 24.81 -2.85
N PHE A 627 23.04 23.72 -3.41
CA PHE A 627 23.81 22.69 -2.69
C PHE A 627 25.02 22.27 -3.50
N GLY A 628 26.22 22.44 -2.94
CA GLY A 628 27.44 21.85 -3.49
C GLY A 628 27.45 20.36 -3.17
N TYR A 629 27.76 19.52 -4.15
CA TYR A 629 27.83 18.07 -3.96
C TYR A 629 28.93 17.42 -4.82
N THR A 630 29.38 16.24 -4.37
CA THR A 630 30.27 15.35 -5.12
C THR A 630 29.51 14.12 -5.62
N GLY A 631 30.02 13.47 -6.66
CA GLY A 631 29.38 12.29 -7.25
C GLY A 631 28.21 12.67 -8.16
N ASN A 632 27.12 11.88 -8.13
CA ASN A 632 25.93 12.12 -8.95
C ASN A 632 24.69 12.24 -8.07
N VAL A 633 23.66 12.97 -8.51
CA VAL A 633 22.35 12.88 -7.88
C VAL A 633 21.75 11.53 -8.26
N THR A 634 21.33 10.74 -7.27
CA THR A 634 20.81 9.37 -7.42
C THR A 634 19.30 9.29 -7.25
N ASP A 635 18.71 10.30 -6.61
CA ASP A 635 17.28 10.39 -6.31
C ASP A 635 16.88 11.88 -6.25
N ILE A 636 15.75 12.24 -6.85
CA ILE A 636 15.13 13.58 -6.77
C ILE A 636 13.61 13.39 -6.72
N ASP A 637 12.98 13.85 -5.66
CA ASP A 637 11.53 14.00 -5.52
C ASP A 637 11.19 15.49 -5.34
N VAL A 638 10.21 15.99 -6.09
CA VAL A 638 9.75 17.39 -6.05
C VAL A 638 8.24 17.43 -6.01
N ARG A 639 7.68 18.20 -5.07
CA ARG A 639 6.25 18.34 -4.82
C ARG A 639 5.89 19.83 -4.81
N GLY A 640 5.45 20.31 -5.97
CA GLY A 640 5.22 21.73 -6.28
C GLY A 640 6.17 22.23 -7.39
N ASP A 641 5.98 23.48 -7.84
CA ASP A 641 6.71 24.03 -8.99
C ASP A 641 8.08 24.60 -8.61
N ALA A 642 9.17 23.90 -8.94
CA ALA A 642 10.54 24.40 -8.88
C ALA A 642 11.42 23.85 -10.01
N THR A 643 12.39 24.64 -10.46
CA THR A 643 13.34 24.28 -11.51
C THR A 643 14.65 23.78 -10.93
N PHE A 644 15.06 22.57 -11.30
CA PHE A 644 16.31 21.95 -10.86
C PHE A 644 17.38 22.10 -11.94
N THR A 645 18.51 22.70 -11.59
CA THR A 645 19.65 22.93 -12.50
C THR A 645 20.94 22.42 -11.87
N ILE A 646 21.61 21.47 -12.52
CA ILE A 646 22.96 21.05 -12.16
C ILE A 646 23.96 21.96 -12.88
N VAL A 647 24.86 22.59 -12.12
CA VAL A 647 25.96 23.42 -12.60
C VAL A 647 27.27 22.74 -12.24
N HIS A 648 28.12 22.47 -13.23
CA HIS A 648 29.48 21.97 -13.02
C HIS A 648 30.44 23.16 -12.81
N LEU A 649 31.41 23.03 -11.89
CA LEU A 649 32.29 24.12 -11.44
C LEU A 649 33.73 24.07 -11.98
#